data_AF-A0A972WIX9-F1
#
_entry.id   AF-A0A972WIX9-F1
#
_cell.length_a   1.000
_cell.length_b   1.000
_cell.length_c   1.000
_cell.angle_alpha   90.00
_cell.angle_beta   90.00
_cell.angle_gamma   90.00
#
_symmetry.space_group_name_H-M   'P 1'
#
loop_
_entity.id
_entity.type
_entity.pdbx_description
1 polymer ?
#
loop_
_entity_poly.entity_id
_entity_poly.type
_entity_poly.pdbx_seq_one_letter_code
_entity_poly.pdbx_strand_id
1 'polypeptide(L)'
;MLTAISLLVSGLLQLTPLNPLDRLDLDLLHFLRASLPVAAEPMEPVVAIIAIDEATYRTAPFRGLPKIMWTRQMAAVQNATLAAGAKTFAWDIILPTMGTAYLADKRFHTPLLKSLAQWGRGEQRVVLGDVSVGTDLVGPDRAFVLAVGGSKNIRSLNLPLDTDGVVRSLPGFVQVAGSDGQVRRVPAMAAELAARALAAPVAEPPADAALNFPEQPSTLPVHSFADLVACADAGAGDYFARHFQDKLVLFGAVLDIEDRKLASNRFVTTADYAGAPAGCINGQPPSGRADRNLTPGVIIHAAAVDNLIRHSYLVPTGPPARLLIILVLAVIAAIAAMRLSTWTSLALIAALVCAWAIAAAFALRANVWLPLTDVWLALVLAWTAAYLYRFWTVDRERATVRESFSRYLDADLIDDIIERGAVPDLGGERREMTVFFSDIVAFSSLSEHMTPPELVRFLNVYFEIISREIKRHGGIIERFVGDSVVGLFGAPIPDPCHALSGVRCALVINTALDASQHLFGLPDGGRVHTRIGVNSGDMVVGNVGARKRFTYTVMGDCVNLAARLESGGKQFGTAILVGEATRDLCGNEILFRHVDNIRVVGRAEPVALFEPLAERDVASGAAVDLKQAYEEALALIHALDFASARKKLLALAQAGDPVSAKTLERLAALEADPPGPDWDRVITLHSK
;
A
#
# COMPACT_ATOMS: atom_id res chain seq x y z
N MET A 1 -13.84 -12.51 7.19
CA MET A 1 -13.56 -11.57 6.08
C MET A 1 -12.16 -11.76 5.51
N LEU A 2 -11.10 -11.82 6.32
CA LEU A 2 -9.75 -12.24 5.86
C LEU A 2 -9.75 -13.61 5.14
N THR A 3 -10.49 -14.58 5.70
CA THR A 3 -10.75 -15.87 5.05
C THR A 3 -11.48 -15.73 3.71
N ALA A 4 -12.40 -14.77 3.58
CA ALA A 4 -13.14 -14.52 2.34
C ALA A 4 -12.25 -13.86 1.27
N ILE A 5 -11.34 -12.96 1.66
CA ILE A 5 -10.35 -12.36 0.74
C ILE A 5 -9.35 -13.41 0.27
N SER A 6 -8.82 -14.26 1.17
CA SER A 6 -7.98 -15.39 0.78
C SER A 6 -8.71 -16.40 -0.13
N LEU A 7 -9.98 -16.71 0.15
CA LEU A 7 -10.80 -17.57 -0.69
C LEU A 7 -11.09 -16.93 -2.06
N LEU A 8 -11.25 -15.61 -2.13
CA LEU A 8 -11.54 -14.88 -3.38
C LEU A 8 -10.29 -14.74 -4.25
N VAL A 9 -9.12 -14.47 -3.66
CA VAL A 9 -7.82 -14.48 -4.34
C VAL A 9 -7.46 -15.89 -4.80
N SER A 10 -7.66 -16.90 -3.93
CA SER A 10 -7.42 -18.30 -4.30
C SER A 10 -8.42 -18.82 -5.33
N GLY A 11 -9.67 -18.37 -5.30
CA GLY A 11 -10.70 -18.70 -6.29
C GLY A 11 -10.40 -18.09 -7.65
N LEU A 12 -9.88 -16.86 -7.70
CA LEU A 12 -9.43 -16.21 -8.94
C LEU A 12 -8.20 -16.90 -9.56
N LEU A 13 -7.29 -17.42 -8.75
CA LEU A 13 -6.09 -18.13 -9.23
C LEU A 13 -6.37 -19.57 -9.70
N GLN A 14 -7.40 -20.22 -9.17
CA GLN A 14 -7.74 -21.62 -9.48
C GLN A 14 -8.63 -21.82 -10.72
N LEU A 15 -9.15 -20.76 -11.33
CA LEU A 15 -10.09 -20.87 -12.46
C LEU A 15 -9.44 -21.14 -13.83
N THR A 16 -8.13 -21.41 -13.92
CA THR A 16 -7.50 -21.72 -15.21
C THR A 16 -6.59 -22.96 -15.11
N PRO A 17 -6.79 -24.00 -15.96
CA PRO A 17 -6.07 -25.28 -15.84
C PRO A 17 -4.56 -25.20 -16.11
N LEU A 18 -4.06 -24.08 -16.63
CA LEU A 18 -2.64 -23.74 -16.75
C LEU A 18 -2.56 -22.21 -16.75
N ASN A 19 -2.56 -21.60 -15.57
CA ASN A 19 -2.32 -20.17 -15.42
C ASN A 19 -0.92 -19.87 -16.00
N PRO A 20 -0.68 -18.81 -16.79
CA PRO A 20 0.67 -18.41 -17.22
C PRO A 20 1.69 -18.34 -16.07
N LEU A 21 1.22 -18.15 -14.84
CA LEU A 21 2.01 -18.18 -13.61
C LEU A 21 2.65 -19.56 -13.32
N ASP A 22 1.92 -20.67 -13.52
CA ASP A 22 2.41 -22.03 -13.29
C ASP A 22 3.61 -22.35 -14.21
N ARG A 23 3.58 -21.80 -15.42
CA ARG A 23 4.67 -22.00 -16.39
C ARG A 23 5.93 -21.25 -15.99
N LEU A 24 5.79 -20.08 -15.36
CA LEU A 24 6.91 -19.31 -14.85
C LEU A 24 7.55 -19.99 -13.62
N ASP A 25 6.75 -20.68 -12.80
CA ASP A 25 7.25 -21.40 -11.62
C ASP A 25 8.36 -22.39 -11.99
N LEU A 26 8.13 -23.23 -13.00
CA LEU A 26 9.12 -24.24 -13.42
C LEU A 26 10.44 -23.61 -13.84
N ASP A 27 10.39 -22.48 -14.56
CA ASP A 27 11.59 -21.80 -15.03
C ASP A 27 12.38 -21.20 -13.86
N LEU A 28 11.68 -20.55 -12.93
CA LEU A 28 12.27 -19.98 -11.73
C LEU A 28 12.81 -21.06 -10.80
N LEU A 29 12.12 -22.20 -10.67
CA LEU A 29 12.54 -23.28 -9.79
C LEU A 29 13.81 -23.98 -10.30
N HIS A 30 13.95 -24.20 -11.61
CA HIS A 30 15.21 -24.71 -12.18
C HIS A 30 16.37 -23.74 -11.92
N PHE A 31 16.13 -22.42 -12.07
CA PHE A 31 17.11 -21.39 -11.77
C PHE A 31 17.51 -21.34 -10.29
N LEU A 32 16.51 -21.31 -9.40
CA LEU A 32 16.73 -21.27 -7.95
C LEU A 32 17.48 -22.51 -7.48
N ARG A 33 17.09 -23.71 -7.95
CA ARG A 33 17.78 -24.96 -7.65
C ARG A 33 19.24 -24.93 -8.09
N ALA A 34 19.52 -24.44 -9.30
CA ALA A 34 20.89 -24.31 -9.81
C ALA A 34 21.73 -23.25 -9.06
N SER A 35 21.09 -22.24 -8.47
CA SER A 35 21.75 -21.16 -7.73
C SER A 35 22.07 -21.53 -6.27
N LEU A 36 21.46 -22.59 -5.73
CA LEU A 36 21.70 -23.01 -4.35
C LEU A 36 23.04 -23.76 -4.24
N PRO A 37 23.90 -23.43 -3.25
CA PRO A 37 25.23 -24.02 -3.07
C PRO A 37 25.15 -25.40 -2.39
N VAL A 38 24.33 -26.31 -2.94
CA VAL A 38 24.18 -27.67 -2.45
C VAL A 38 24.69 -28.60 -3.55
N ALA A 39 25.72 -29.39 -3.25
CA ALA A 39 26.25 -30.34 -4.20
C ALA A 39 25.19 -31.42 -4.49
N ALA A 40 24.79 -31.56 -5.74
CA ALA A 40 23.99 -32.70 -6.19
C ALA A 40 24.80 -34.00 -6.07
N GLU A 41 24.14 -35.13 -5.83
CA GLU A 41 24.81 -36.43 -5.81
C GLU A 41 25.22 -36.86 -7.23
N PRO A 42 26.41 -37.45 -7.42
CA PRO A 42 26.83 -37.94 -8.72
C PRO A 42 25.96 -39.13 -9.14
N MET A 43 25.31 -39.00 -10.30
CA MET A 43 24.50 -40.07 -10.90
C MET A 43 25.20 -40.67 -12.11
N GLU A 44 25.16 -42.00 -12.21
CA GLU A 44 25.68 -42.71 -13.37
C GLU A 44 24.81 -42.45 -14.61
N PRO A 45 25.36 -42.03 -15.75
CA PRO A 45 24.57 -41.65 -16.91
C PRO A 45 23.93 -42.87 -17.59
N VAL A 46 22.60 -42.83 -17.77
CA VAL A 46 21.83 -43.86 -18.51
C VAL A 46 21.77 -43.55 -20.00
N VAL A 47 21.88 -42.27 -20.35
CA VAL A 47 21.85 -41.75 -21.72
C VAL A 47 23.18 -41.06 -22.00
N ALA A 48 23.74 -41.29 -23.18
CA ALA A 48 24.91 -40.57 -23.70
C ALA A 48 24.57 -39.89 -25.02
N ILE A 49 25.10 -38.69 -25.23
CA ILE A 49 24.82 -37.88 -26.41
C ILE A 49 26.05 -37.88 -27.31
N ILE A 50 25.86 -38.14 -28.58
CA ILE A 50 26.86 -37.93 -29.63
C ILE A 50 26.44 -36.68 -30.41
N ALA A 51 27.21 -35.62 -30.26
CA ALA A 51 26.91 -34.30 -30.77
C ALA A 51 27.59 -34.04 -32.11
N ILE A 52 26.80 -33.65 -33.11
CA ILE A 52 27.30 -32.88 -34.26
C ILE A 52 27.51 -31.45 -33.76
N ASP A 53 28.77 -31.09 -33.58
CA ASP A 53 29.22 -29.82 -33.00
C ASP A 53 30.00 -28.96 -34.00
N GLU A 54 30.42 -27.75 -33.61
CA GLU A 54 31.22 -26.89 -34.47
C GLU A 54 32.56 -27.55 -34.85
N ALA A 55 33.13 -28.38 -33.96
CA ALA A 55 34.36 -29.12 -34.22
C ALA A 55 34.20 -30.11 -35.39
N THR A 56 33.03 -30.74 -35.50
CA THR A 56 32.66 -31.60 -36.63
C THR A 56 32.82 -30.87 -37.94
N TYR A 57 32.19 -29.69 -38.11
CA TYR A 57 32.32 -28.94 -39.36
C TYR A 57 33.74 -28.41 -39.63
N ARG A 58 34.55 -28.26 -38.60
CA ARG A 58 35.91 -27.74 -38.70
C ARG A 58 36.95 -28.82 -38.95
N THR A 59 36.65 -30.10 -38.80
CA THR A 59 37.63 -31.19 -38.89
C THR A 59 37.48 -31.98 -40.19
N ALA A 60 38.58 -32.53 -40.71
CA ALA A 60 38.51 -33.51 -41.80
C ALA A 60 37.96 -34.84 -41.23
N PRO A 61 37.14 -35.60 -41.99
CA PRO A 61 36.78 -35.39 -43.39
C PRO A 61 35.56 -34.48 -43.62
N PHE A 62 34.90 -33.97 -42.58
CA PHE A 62 33.63 -33.25 -42.69
C PHE A 62 33.76 -31.84 -43.28
N ARG A 63 34.91 -31.19 -43.09
CA ARG A 63 35.15 -29.81 -43.51
C ARG A 63 34.83 -29.62 -45.00
N GLY A 64 33.88 -28.73 -45.29
CA GLY A 64 33.46 -28.40 -46.65
C GLY A 64 32.51 -29.42 -47.31
N LEU A 65 32.07 -30.45 -46.57
CA LEU A 65 31.12 -31.45 -47.06
C LEU A 65 29.73 -31.25 -46.43
N PRO A 66 28.64 -31.39 -47.21
CA PRO A 66 27.29 -31.36 -46.65
C PRO A 66 27.00 -32.64 -45.83
N LYS A 67 26.11 -32.55 -44.83
CA LYS A 67 25.80 -33.67 -43.89
C LYS A 67 25.51 -35.01 -44.56
N ILE A 68 24.86 -34.98 -45.74
CA ILE A 68 24.54 -36.18 -46.52
C ILE A 68 25.80 -36.97 -46.93
N MET A 69 26.96 -36.32 -47.01
CA MET A 69 28.24 -36.96 -47.32
C MET A 69 28.89 -37.64 -46.10
N TRP A 70 28.31 -37.49 -44.90
CA TRP A 70 28.90 -38.03 -43.67
C TRP A 70 28.41 -39.43 -43.31
N THR A 71 27.59 -40.04 -44.18
CA THR A 71 26.93 -41.32 -43.88
C THR A 71 27.91 -42.47 -43.61
N ARG A 72 29.11 -42.46 -44.20
CA ARG A 72 30.15 -43.46 -43.88
C ARG A 72 30.66 -43.31 -42.45
N GLN A 73 30.91 -42.06 -42.03
CA GLN A 73 31.37 -41.73 -40.69
C GLN A 73 30.29 -42.00 -39.64
N MET A 74 29.03 -41.67 -39.95
CA MET A 74 27.89 -42.01 -39.10
C MET A 74 27.76 -43.52 -38.91
N ALA A 75 27.94 -44.30 -39.98
CA ALA A 75 27.92 -45.76 -39.90
C ALA A 75 29.08 -46.32 -39.05
N ALA A 76 30.27 -45.75 -39.15
CA ALA A 76 31.44 -46.16 -38.38
C ALA A 76 31.21 -45.96 -36.87
N VAL A 77 30.75 -44.77 -36.46
CA VAL A 77 30.44 -44.48 -35.04
C VAL A 77 29.27 -45.32 -34.55
N GLN A 78 28.17 -45.42 -35.30
CA GLN A 78 27.03 -46.24 -34.90
C GLN A 78 27.44 -47.70 -34.67
N ASN A 79 28.24 -48.27 -35.57
CA ASN A 79 28.75 -49.62 -35.44
C ASN A 79 29.67 -49.77 -34.22
N ALA A 80 30.62 -48.85 -34.02
CA ALA A 80 31.55 -48.91 -32.89
C ALA A 80 30.82 -48.81 -31.55
N THR A 81 29.87 -47.88 -31.43
CA THR A 81 29.05 -47.69 -30.24
C THR A 81 28.18 -48.90 -29.91
N LEU A 82 27.50 -49.48 -30.91
CA LEU A 82 26.63 -50.65 -30.70
C LEU A 82 27.42 -51.94 -30.46
N ALA A 83 28.56 -52.11 -31.14
CA ALA A 83 29.47 -53.24 -30.91
C ALA A 83 30.11 -53.18 -29.51
N ALA A 84 30.31 -51.99 -28.95
CA ALA A 84 30.79 -51.78 -27.59
C ALA A 84 29.71 -51.99 -26.50
N GLY A 85 28.48 -52.36 -26.87
CA GLY A 85 27.43 -52.74 -25.93
C GLY A 85 26.38 -51.67 -25.62
N ALA A 86 26.30 -50.58 -26.39
CA ALA A 86 25.23 -49.59 -26.20
C ALA A 86 23.85 -50.19 -26.45
N LYS A 87 22.88 -50.06 -25.53
CA LYS A 87 21.56 -50.71 -25.64
C LYS A 87 20.83 -50.30 -26.91
N THR A 88 20.81 -49.01 -27.22
CA THR A 88 20.17 -48.47 -28.43
C THR A 88 20.96 -47.29 -28.99
N PHE A 89 20.74 -47.00 -30.27
CA PHE A 89 21.26 -45.84 -30.97
C PHE A 89 20.12 -45.13 -31.70
N ALA A 90 19.79 -43.91 -31.28
CA ALA A 90 18.71 -43.13 -31.85
C ALA A 90 19.18 -41.88 -32.55
N TRP A 91 18.51 -41.54 -33.64
CA TRP A 91 18.83 -40.39 -34.47
C TRP A 91 17.85 -39.26 -34.19
N ASP A 92 18.35 -38.21 -33.55
CA ASP A 92 17.70 -36.91 -33.41
C ASP A 92 18.06 -35.97 -34.58
N ILE A 93 18.31 -36.57 -35.75
CA ILE A 93 18.45 -35.89 -37.02
C ILE A 93 17.66 -36.67 -38.07
N ILE A 94 17.09 -35.95 -39.02
CA ILE A 94 16.37 -36.55 -40.13
C ILE A 94 17.30 -36.60 -41.33
N LEU A 95 17.36 -37.76 -41.99
CA LEU A 95 18.03 -37.94 -43.28
C LEU A 95 16.97 -38.04 -44.39
N PRO A 96 16.38 -36.92 -44.85
CA PRO A 96 15.24 -36.95 -45.77
C PRO A 96 15.63 -37.28 -47.22
N THR A 97 16.93 -37.34 -47.52
CA THR A 97 17.42 -37.47 -48.89
C THR A 97 18.53 -38.51 -48.97
N MET A 98 18.46 -39.33 -50.01
CA MET A 98 19.55 -40.23 -50.41
C MET A 98 20.44 -39.55 -51.47
N GLY A 99 21.74 -39.48 -51.20
CA GLY A 99 22.73 -38.88 -52.10
C GLY A 99 23.03 -39.72 -53.35
N THR A 100 22.53 -40.96 -53.45
CA THR A 100 22.70 -41.81 -54.64
C THR A 100 22.09 -41.20 -55.89
N ALA A 101 21.10 -40.31 -55.78
CA ALA A 101 20.56 -39.58 -56.92
C ALA A 101 21.60 -38.59 -57.52
N TYR A 102 22.49 -38.05 -56.69
CA TYR A 102 23.40 -36.94 -57.03
C TYR A 102 24.86 -37.36 -57.15
N LEU A 103 25.25 -38.50 -56.59
CA LEU A 103 26.62 -39.01 -56.60
C LEU A 103 26.89 -39.96 -57.77
N ALA A 104 28.12 -39.93 -58.28
CA ALA A 104 28.64 -40.91 -59.24
C ALA A 104 28.72 -42.30 -58.60
N ASP A 105 29.19 -42.37 -57.35
CA ASP A 105 29.19 -43.61 -56.57
C ASP A 105 27.79 -43.90 -56.00
N LYS A 106 27.05 -44.78 -56.67
CA LYS A 106 25.73 -45.24 -56.21
C LYS A 106 25.80 -46.11 -54.94
N ARG A 107 26.99 -46.58 -54.56
CA ARG A 107 27.20 -47.37 -53.34
C ARG A 107 27.66 -46.53 -52.16
N PHE A 108 27.76 -45.22 -52.31
CA PHE A 108 28.26 -44.32 -51.28
C PHE A 108 27.59 -44.52 -49.91
N HIS A 109 26.26 -44.68 -49.87
CA HIS A 109 25.49 -44.88 -48.65
C HIS A 109 25.43 -46.33 -48.15
N THR A 110 26.04 -47.28 -48.87
CA THR A 110 26.00 -48.71 -48.53
C THR A 110 26.51 -49.01 -47.12
N PRO A 111 27.58 -48.37 -46.60
CA PRO A 111 28.01 -48.60 -45.21
C PRO A 111 26.90 -48.28 -44.19
N LEU A 112 26.20 -47.15 -44.35
CA LEU A 112 25.12 -46.78 -43.45
C LEU A 112 23.90 -47.68 -43.61
N LEU A 113 23.50 -48.00 -44.84
CA LEU A 113 22.39 -48.93 -45.08
C LEU A 113 22.65 -50.31 -44.47
N LYS A 114 23.89 -50.82 -44.56
CA LYS A 114 24.28 -52.09 -43.92
C LYS A 114 24.22 -51.98 -42.40
N SER A 115 24.74 -50.90 -41.83
CA SER A 115 24.67 -50.64 -40.39
C SER A 115 23.21 -50.59 -39.88
N LEU A 116 22.34 -49.83 -40.57
CA LEU A 116 20.91 -49.75 -40.24
C LEU A 116 20.20 -51.11 -40.41
N ALA A 117 20.55 -51.89 -41.43
CA ALA A 117 19.98 -53.22 -41.65
C ALA A 117 20.40 -54.22 -40.57
N GLN A 118 21.68 -54.21 -40.18
CA GLN A 118 22.19 -55.07 -39.12
C GLN A 118 21.55 -54.72 -37.77
N TRP A 119 21.70 -53.47 -37.33
CA TRP A 119 21.34 -53.08 -35.97
C TRP A 119 19.88 -52.64 -35.82
N GLY A 120 19.27 -52.11 -36.88
CA GLY A 120 17.86 -51.70 -36.90
C GLY A 120 16.94 -52.87 -37.24
N ARG A 121 17.03 -53.40 -38.46
CA ARG A 121 16.14 -54.51 -38.89
C ARG A 121 16.47 -55.82 -38.18
N GLY A 122 17.74 -56.16 -38.02
CA GLY A 122 18.18 -57.38 -37.34
C GLY A 122 17.96 -57.29 -35.83
N GLU A 123 18.73 -56.44 -35.15
CA GLU A 123 18.76 -56.39 -33.68
C GLU A 123 17.73 -55.45 -33.04
N GLN A 124 17.01 -54.63 -33.81
CA GLN A 124 16.01 -53.67 -33.29
C GLN A 124 16.58 -52.68 -32.26
N ARG A 125 17.86 -52.31 -32.41
CA ARG A 125 18.58 -51.38 -31.53
C ARG A 125 18.75 -49.98 -32.09
N VAL A 126 18.37 -49.76 -33.36
CA VAL A 126 18.40 -48.44 -33.99
C VAL A 126 17.00 -47.86 -34.14
N VAL A 127 16.86 -46.57 -33.84
CA VAL A 127 15.63 -45.80 -34.05
C VAL A 127 15.94 -44.53 -34.83
N LEU A 128 15.14 -44.24 -35.86
CA LEU A 128 15.23 -43.01 -36.64
C LEU A 128 14.12 -42.03 -36.24
N GLY A 129 14.42 -40.73 -36.34
CA GLY A 129 13.47 -39.68 -36.08
C GLY A 129 12.63 -39.28 -37.29
N ASP A 130 11.38 -38.88 -37.05
CA ASP A 130 10.56 -38.06 -37.95
C ASP A 130 10.04 -36.80 -37.23
N VAL A 131 9.63 -35.80 -38.00
CA VAL A 131 9.00 -34.58 -37.47
C VAL A 131 7.73 -34.29 -38.24
N SER A 132 6.66 -33.97 -37.52
CA SER A 132 5.42 -33.48 -38.11
C SER A 132 5.40 -31.96 -38.09
N VAL A 133 5.30 -31.33 -39.28
CA VAL A 133 5.20 -29.88 -39.46
C VAL A 133 3.83 -29.58 -40.08
N GLY A 134 2.87 -29.15 -39.23
CA GLY A 134 1.48 -29.00 -39.68
C GLY A 134 0.88 -30.35 -40.07
N THR A 135 0.45 -30.50 -41.31
CA THR A 135 -0.03 -31.77 -41.89
C THR A 135 1.08 -32.59 -42.55
N ASP A 136 2.27 -32.02 -42.73
CA ASP A 136 3.35 -32.65 -43.46
C ASP A 136 4.24 -33.46 -42.52
N LEU A 137 4.48 -34.72 -42.88
CA LEU A 137 5.43 -35.58 -42.19
C LEU A 137 6.79 -35.51 -42.90
N VAL A 138 7.78 -34.96 -42.22
CA VAL A 138 9.17 -34.95 -42.67
C VAL A 138 9.89 -36.10 -41.98
N GLY A 139 10.19 -37.15 -42.73
CA GLY A 139 10.85 -38.36 -42.22
C GLY A 139 12.09 -38.75 -43.02
N PRO A 140 12.76 -39.86 -42.64
CA PRO A 140 13.90 -40.36 -43.37
C PRO A 140 13.53 -40.78 -44.79
N ASP A 141 14.49 -40.73 -45.71
CA ASP A 141 14.34 -41.28 -47.06
C ASP A 141 13.89 -42.76 -47.00
N ARG A 142 13.04 -43.17 -47.94
CA ARG A 142 12.46 -44.52 -48.00
C ARG A 142 13.52 -45.63 -47.89
N ALA A 143 14.72 -45.42 -48.43
CA ALA A 143 15.79 -46.40 -48.33
C ALA A 143 16.29 -46.59 -46.88
N PHE A 144 16.39 -45.52 -46.11
CA PHE A 144 16.76 -45.60 -44.68
C PHE A 144 15.62 -46.21 -43.85
N VAL A 145 14.37 -45.86 -44.16
CA VAL A 145 13.17 -46.48 -43.54
C VAL A 145 13.17 -47.99 -43.75
N LEU A 146 13.40 -48.44 -44.99
CA LEU A 146 13.50 -49.87 -45.29
C LEU A 146 14.68 -50.50 -44.55
N ALA A 147 15.86 -49.88 -44.58
CA ALA A 147 17.06 -50.41 -43.94
C ALA A 147 16.86 -50.62 -42.44
N VAL A 148 16.24 -49.69 -41.72
CA VAL A 148 16.01 -49.83 -40.28
C VAL A 148 14.89 -50.81 -39.93
N GLY A 149 14.16 -51.39 -40.90
CA GLY A 149 13.10 -52.37 -40.66
C GLY A 149 11.68 -51.79 -40.70
N GLY A 150 11.49 -50.67 -41.39
CA GLY A 150 10.20 -50.01 -41.58
C GLY A 150 9.83 -49.05 -40.45
N SER A 151 8.55 -48.64 -40.41
CA SER A 151 8.03 -47.65 -39.46
C SER A 151 8.09 -48.08 -37.98
N LYS A 152 8.32 -49.37 -37.69
CA LYS A 152 8.49 -49.87 -36.31
C LYS A 152 9.66 -49.22 -35.58
N ASN A 153 10.70 -48.83 -36.31
CA ASN A 153 11.90 -48.18 -35.77
C ASN A 153 11.95 -46.69 -36.14
N ILE A 154 10.80 -46.05 -36.35
CA ILE A 154 10.69 -44.61 -36.58
C ILE A 154 9.81 -43.99 -35.51
N ARG A 155 10.28 -42.91 -34.89
CA ARG A 155 9.54 -42.20 -33.84
C ARG A 155 9.64 -40.70 -34.01
N SER A 156 8.65 -40.01 -33.48
CA SER A 156 8.58 -38.56 -33.59
C SER A 156 9.57 -37.87 -32.66
N LEU A 157 10.30 -36.91 -33.23
CA LEU A 157 11.19 -35.97 -32.55
C LEU A 157 10.45 -34.70 -32.14
N ASN A 158 9.14 -34.59 -32.40
CA ASN A 158 8.35 -33.42 -32.01
C ASN A 158 8.43 -33.21 -30.49
N LEU A 159 8.61 -31.96 -30.09
CA LEU A 159 8.58 -31.55 -28.68
C LEU A 159 7.27 -30.79 -28.40
N PRO A 160 6.59 -31.07 -27.28
CA PRO A 160 5.41 -30.32 -26.88
C PRO A 160 5.82 -28.89 -26.52
N LEU A 161 5.28 -27.92 -27.25
CA LEU A 161 5.51 -26.50 -27.00
C LEU A 161 4.33 -25.92 -26.24
N ASP A 162 4.63 -25.18 -25.18
CA ASP A 162 3.65 -24.34 -24.50
C ASP A 162 3.24 -23.16 -25.41
N THR A 163 2.18 -22.43 -25.04
CA THR A 163 1.70 -21.29 -25.85
C THR A 163 2.71 -20.15 -25.94
N ASP A 164 3.72 -20.11 -25.07
CA ASP A 164 4.85 -19.16 -25.10
C ASP A 164 6.07 -19.71 -25.86
N GLY A 165 5.96 -20.89 -26.50
CA GLY A 165 7.01 -21.49 -27.31
C GLY A 165 8.13 -22.16 -26.50
N VAL A 166 7.93 -22.39 -25.20
CA VAL A 166 8.91 -23.05 -24.32
C VAL A 166 8.52 -24.52 -24.13
N VAL A 167 9.51 -25.40 -24.10
CA VAL A 167 9.35 -26.84 -23.84
C VAL A 167 9.43 -27.09 -22.33
N ARG A 168 8.29 -27.38 -21.70
CA ARG A 168 8.20 -27.73 -20.27
C ARG A 168 7.59 -29.09 -20.04
N SER A 169 6.62 -29.49 -20.84
CA SER A 169 6.00 -30.81 -20.74
C SER A 169 6.95 -31.93 -21.13
N LEU A 170 6.84 -33.07 -20.45
CA LEU A 170 7.63 -34.26 -20.77
C LEU A 170 7.22 -34.82 -22.15
N PRO A 171 8.14 -34.92 -23.15
CA PRO A 171 7.84 -35.44 -24.48
C PRO A 171 7.74 -36.97 -24.48
N GLY A 172 6.79 -37.54 -23.74
CA GLY A 172 6.53 -38.98 -23.74
C GLY A 172 5.65 -39.40 -24.92
N PHE A 173 4.57 -38.66 -25.16
CA PHE A 173 3.60 -38.95 -26.20
C PHE A 173 3.25 -37.67 -26.94
N VAL A 174 3.26 -37.74 -28.26
CA VAL A 174 2.98 -36.59 -29.12
C VAL A 174 1.78 -36.85 -30.01
N GLN A 175 1.07 -35.77 -30.33
CA GLN A 175 -0.03 -35.79 -31.27
C GLN A 175 0.54 -35.62 -32.68
N VAL A 176 0.36 -36.64 -33.52
CA VAL A 176 0.80 -36.67 -34.91
C VAL A 176 -0.43 -36.74 -35.81
N ALA A 177 -0.51 -35.84 -36.79
CA ALA A 177 -1.54 -35.89 -37.82
C ALA A 177 -1.21 -37.02 -38.80
N GLY A 178 -2.11 -38.00 -38.91
CA GLY A 178 -2.03 -39.03 -39.93
C GLY A 178 -2.30 -38.46 -41.33
N SER A 179 -1.87 -39.18 -42.36
CA SER A 179 -2.16 -38.86 -43.77
C SER A 179 -3.66 -38.90 -44.10
N ASP A 180 -4.47 -39.48 -43.21
CA ASP A 180 -5.93 -39.52 -43.22
C ASP A 180 -6.58 -38.29 -42.54
N GLY A 181 -5.78 -37.33 -42.08
CA GLY A 181 -6.23 -36.14 -41.35
C GLY A 181 -6.59 -36.40 -39.88
N GLN A 182 -6.46 -37.64 -39.38
CA GLN A 182 -6.74 -37.95 -37.98
C GLN A 182 -5.52 -37.71 -37.10
N VAL A 183 -5.70 -36.95 -36.03
CA VAL A 183 -4.65 -36.74 -35.02
C VAL A 183 -4.61 -37.96 -34.11
N ARG A 184 -3.48 -38.67 -34.10
CA ARG A 184 -3.25 -39.83 -33.24
C ARG A 184 -2.16 -39.51 -32.23
N ARG A 185 -2.35 -39.97 -31.00
CA ARG A 185 -1.32 -39.89 -29.95
C ARG A 185 -0.39 -41.08 -30.11
N VAL A 186 0.89 -40.81 -30.38
CA VAL A 186 1.92 -41.82 -30.61
C VAL A 186 3.07 -41.65 -29.62
N PRO A 187 3.77 -42.73 -29.23
CA PRO A 187 4.95 -42.62 -28.40
C PRO A 187 6.01 -41.79 -29.12
N ALA A 188 6.55 -40.79 -28.43
CA ALA A 188 7.65 -39.99 -28.92
C ALA A 188 8.97 -40.77 -28.83
N MET A 189 10.03 -40.19 -29.39
CA MET A 189 11.40 -40.72 -29.33
C MET A 189 11.81 -41.13 -27.92
N ALA A 190 11.55 -40.27 -26.91
CA ALA A 190 11.95 -40.55 -25.54
C ALA A 190 11.25 -41.76 -24.93
N ALA A 191 9.93 -41.89 -25.12
CA ALA A 191 9.16 -43.04 -24.62
C ALA A 191 9.56 -44.35 -25.28
N GLU A 192 9.88 -44.34 -26.58
CA GLU A 192 10.38 -45.54 -27.26
C GLU A 192 11.72 -46.01 -26.71
N LEU A 193 12.66 -45.09 -26.47
CA LEU A 193 13.97 -45.46 -25.93
C LEU A 193 13.87 -45.96 -24.50
N ALA A 194 13.06 -45.29 -23.67
CA ALA A 194 12.79 -45.76 -22.33
C ALA A 194 12.13 -47.15 -22.34
N ALA A 195 11.19 -47.42 -23.26
CA ALA A 195 10.55 -48.73 -23.39
C ALA A 195 11.54 -49.84 -23.78
N ARG A 196 12.46 -49.53 -24.71
CA ARG A 196 13.55 -50.46 -25.10
C ARG A 196 14.53 -50.70 -23.96
N ALA A 197 14.86 -49.66 -23.19
CA ALA A 197 15.79 -49.75 -22.07
C ALA A 197 15.25 -50.62 -20.93
N LEU A 198 13.95 -50.49 -20.66
CA LEU A 198 13.24 -51.22 -19.61
C LEU A 198 12.73 -52.60 -20.09
N ALA A 199 12.83 -52.89 -21.39
CA ALA A 199 12.21 -54.05 -22.03
C ALA A 199 10.70 -54.20 -21.70
N ALA A 200 10.02 -53.07 -21.48
CA ALA A 200 8.62 -53.00 -21.08
C ALA A 200 7.97 -51.73 -21.65
N PRO A 201 6.66 -51.72 -21.96
CA PRO A 201 5.96 -50.49 -22.32
C PRO A 201 6.07 -49.46 -21.20
N VAL A 202 6.42 -48.23 -21.56
CA VAL A 202 6.46 -47.11 -20.61
C VAL A 202 5.03 -46.64 -20.36
N ALA A 203 4.64 -46.56 -19.08
CA ALA A 203 3.35 -46.01 -18.69
C ALA A 203 3.23 -44.54 -19.16
N GLU A 204 2.05 -44.16 -19.60
CA GLU A 204 1.83 -42.77 -20.00
C GLU A 204 1.96 -41.85 -18.77
N PRO A 205 2.87 -40.87 -18.81
CA PRO A 205 3.02 -39.94 -17.69
C PRO A 205 1.74 -39.10 -17.54
N PRO A 206 1.47 -38.57 -16.33
CA PRO A 206 0.40 -37.59 -16.13
C PRO A 206 0.46 -36.47 -17.18
N ALA A 207 -0.69 -35.98 -17.62
CA ALA A 207 -0.77 -34.97 -18.69
C ALA A 207 -0.04 -33.66 -18.33
N ASP A 208 0.12 -33.40 -17.04
CA ASP A 208 0.78 -32.26 -16.41
C ASP A 208 2.21 -32.55 -15.94
N ALA A 209 2.77 -33.72 -16.28
CA ALA A 209 4.15 -34.06 -15.97
C ALA A 209 5.12 -33.15 -16.75
N ALA A 210 6.04 -32.54 -16.00
CA ALA A 210 7.02 -31.62 -16.54
C ALA A 210 8.42 -32.24 -16.59
N LEU A 211 9.21 -31.74 -17.53
CA LEU A 211 10.60 -32.12 -17.74
C LEU A 211 11.47 -31.63 -16.58
N ASN A 212 12.27 -32.54 -16.03
CA ASN A 212 13.24 -32.28 -14.99
C ASN A 212 14.66 -32.38 -15.57
N PHE A 213 15.31 -31.23 -15.76
CA PHE A 213 16.71 -31.23 -16.18
C PHE A 213 17.62 -31.65 -15.02
N PRO A 214 18.69 -32.43 -15.27
CA PRO A 214 19.60 -32.83 -14.21
C PRO A 214 20.38 -31.63 -13.65
N GLU A 215 20.62 -31.61 -12.33
CA GLU A 215 21.44 -30.58 -11.67
C GLU A 215 22.92 -30.70 -12.06
N GLN A 216 23.43 -31.92 -12.22
CA GLN A 216 24.79 -32.16 -12.67
C GLN A 216 24.83 -32.34 -14.19
N PRO A 217 25.55 -31.49 -14.94
CA PRO A 217 25.70 -31.64 -16.38
C PRO A 217 26.28 -32.99 -16.83
N SER A 218 27.15 -33.61 -16.02
CA SER A 218 27.73 -34.94 -16.27
C SER A 218 26.73 -36.09 -16.31
N THR A 219 25.47 -35.86 -15.90
CA THR A 219 24.39 -36.86 -15.98
C THR A 219 23.99 -37.15 -17.44
N LEU A 220 24.22 -36.18 -18.33
CA LEU A 220 23.95 -36.28 -19.77
C LEU A 220 25.25 -36.01 -20.54
N PRO A 221 26.23 -36.94 -20.51
CA PRO A 221 27.54 -36.73 -21.10
C PRO A 221 27.43 -36.53 -22.61
N VAL A 222 28.05 -35.45 -23.10
CA VAL A 222 28.09 -35.09 -24.52
C VAL A 222 29.46 -35.41 -25.10
N HIS A 223 29.49 -36.19 -26.17
CA HIS A 223 30.68 -36.57 -26.91
C HIS A 223 30.69 -35.94 -28.30
N SER A 224 31.84 -35.41 -28.74
CA SER A 224 31.98 -34.87 -30.09
C SER A 224 31.95 -35.98 -31.14
N PHE A 225 31.07 -35.86 -32.15
CA PHE A 225 31.00 -36.81 -33.25
C PHE A 225 32.32 -36.88 -34.04
N ALA A 226 32.99 -35.75 -34.23
CA ALA A 226 34.27 -35.69 -34.93
C ALA A 226 35.36 -36.52 -34.23
N ASP A 227 35.45 -36.38 -32.91
CA ASP A 227 36.40 -37.11 -32.08
C ASP A 227 36.08 -38.61 -32.07
N LEU A 228 34.80 -38.99 -31.99
CA LEU A 228 34.40 -40.40 -32.07
C LEU A 228 34.68 -41.05 -33.43
N VAL A 229 34.63 -40.28 -34.52
CA VAL A 229 35.02 -40.81 -35.84
C VAL A 229 36.51 -41.10 -35.89
N ALA A 230 37.35 -40.18 -35.41
CA ALA A 230 38.78 -40.43 -35.29
C ALA A 230 39.08 -41.59 -34.31
N CYS A 231 38.32 -41.71 -33.23
CA CYS A 231 38.40 -42.80 -32.25
C CYS A 231 38.05 -44.16 -32.87
N ALA A 232 37.01 -44.21 -33.69
CA ALA A 232 36.58 -45.43 -34.41
C ALA A 232 37.63 -45.84 -35.45
N ASP A 233 38.17 -44.89 -36.21
CA ASP A 233 39.22 -45.13 -37.19
C ASP A 233 40.53 -45.62 -36.54
N ALA A 234 40.81 -45.15 -35.32
CA ALA A 234 41.95 -45.60 -34.51
C ALA A 234 41.73 -46.96 -33.79
N GLY A 235 40.53 -47.54 -33.88
CA GLY A 235 40.21 -48.84 -33.25
C GLY A 235 40.13 -48.78 -31.72
N ALA A 236 39.82 -47.63 -31.12
CA ALA A 236 39.81 -47.42 -29.67
C ALA A 236 38.54 -47.98 -28.99
N GLY A 237 38.33 -49.30 -29.09
CA GLY A 237 37.15 -49.99 -28.54
C GLY A 237 36.94 -49.80 -27.03
N ASP A 238 38.03 -49.69 -26.26
CA ASP A 238 37.96 -49.48 -24.80
C ASP A 238 37.30 -48.15 -24.43
N TYR A 239 37.49 -47.11 -25.24
CA TYR A 239 36.81 -45.82 -25.03
C TYR A 239 35.31 -45.97 -25.24
N PHE A 240 34.91 -46.66 -26.31
CA PHE A 240 33.50 -46.89 -26.59
C PHE A 240 32.83 -47.74 -25.50
N ALA A 241 33.50 -48.80 -25.03
CA ALA A 241 32.99 -49.63 -23.94
C ALA A 241 32.80 -48.81 -22.66
N ARG A 242 33.82 -48.06 -22.25
CA ARG A 242 33.76 -47.21 -21.03
C ARG A 242 32.62 -46.19 -21.07
N HIS A 243 32.38 -45.57 -22.22
CA HIS A 243 31.46 -44.45 -22.32
C HIS A 243 30.05 -44.81 -22.79
N PHE A 244 29.86 -45.91 -23.51
CA PHE A 244 28.57 -46.26 -24.12
C PHE A 244 28.02 -47.64 -23.74
N GLN A 245 28.80 -48.52 -23.11
CA GLN A 245 28.29 -49.84 -22.69
C GLN A 245 27.06 -49.68 -21.78
N ASP A 246 26.02 -50.46 -22.05
CA ASP A 246 24.74 -50.49 -21.33
C ASP A 246 23.93 -49.18 -21.32
N LYS A 247 24.36 -48.17 -22.09
CA LYS A 247 23.69 -46.87 -22.21
C LYS A 247 22.86 -46.75 -23.47
N LEU A 248 21.89 -45.84 -23.44
CA LEU A 248 21.14 -45.40 -24.61
C LEU A 248 21.91 -44.26 -25.27
N VAL A 249 22.02 -44.27 -26.59
CA VAL A 249 22.79 -43.27 -27.32
C VAL A 249 21.88 -42.44 -28.21
N LEU A 250 21.94 -41.13 -28.02
CA LEU A 250 21.26 -40.14 -28.86
C LEU A 250 22.28 -39.44 -29.76
N PHE A 251 22.04 -39.44 -31.06
CA PHE A 251 22.86 -38.77 -32.05
C PHE A 251 22.11 -37.56 -32.61
N GLY A 252 22.61 -36.35 -32.32
CA GLY A 252 21.90 -35.11 -32.60
C GLY A 252 22.80 -33.90 -32.79
N ALA A 253 22.22 -32.76 -33.16
CA ALA A 253 22.96 -31.52 -33.33
C ALA A 253 23.10 -30.77 -31.99
N VAL A 254 24.32 -30.31 -31.70
CA VAL A 254 24.62 -29.37 -30.60
C VAL A 254 25.37 -28.20 -31.23
N LEU A 255 24.67 -27.46 -32.09
CA LEU A 255 25.20 -26.35 -32.86
C LEU A 255 24.65 -25.02 -32.38
N ASP A 256 25.27 -23.93 -32.82
CA ASP A 256 24.87 -22.58 -32.45
C ASP A 256 23.41 -22.20 -32.80
N ILE A 257 22.82 -22.76 -33.85
CA ILE A 257 21.49 -22.32 -34.36
C ILE A 257 20.55 -23.52 -34.58
N GLU A 258 21.09 -24.64 -35.02
CA GLU A 258 20.29 -25.78 -35.43
C GLU A 258 19.65 -26.50 -34.24
N ASP A 259 18.35 -26.75 -34.35
CA ASP A 259 17.54 -27.53 -33.41
C ASP A 259 17.63 -27.08 -31.92
N ARG A 260 17.76 -25.77 -31.70
CA ARG A 260 17.70 -25.19 -30.35
C ARG A 260 16.29 -24.75 -29.97
N LYS A 261 15.87 -25.03 -28.74
CA LYS A 261 14.55 -24.67 -28.19
C LYS A 261 14.69 -23.92 -26.86
N LEU A 262 13.71 -23.09 -26.53
CA LEU A 262 13.55 -22.62 -25.15
C LEU A 262 13.01 -23.80 -24.33
N ALA A 263 13.59 -24.07 -23.17
CA ALA A 263 13.11 -25.10 -22.25
C ALA A 263 13.05 -24.56 -20.81
N SER A 264 12.50 -25.33 -19.88
CA SER A 264 12.34 -24.92 -18.48
C SER A 264 13.65 -24.53 -17.78
N ASN A 265 14.81 -24.96 -18.28
CA ASN A 265 16.13 -24.56 -17.79
C ASN A 265 16.68 -23.25 -18.42
N ARG A 266 15.88 -22.46 -19.15
CA ARG A 266 16.33 -21.27 -19.92
C ARG A 266 17.08 -20.18 -19.13
N PHE A 267 16.96 -20.16 -17.81
CA PHE A 267 17.68 -19.23 -16.93
C PHE A 267 18.97 -19.83 -16.36
N VAL A 268 19.25 -21.10 -16.63
CA VAL A 268 20.48 -21.79 -16.25
C VAL A 268 21.46 -21.68 -17.42
N THR A 269 22.44 -20.79 -17.30
CA THR A 269 23.45 -20.52 -18.35
C THR A 269 24.67 -21.45 -18.21
N THR A 270 24.46 -22.76 -18.00
CA THR A 270 25.58 -23.72 -18.01
C THR A 270 25.94 -24.07 -19.45
N ALA A 271 27.23 -24.28 -19.72
CA ALA A 271 27.68 -24.68 -21.05
C ALA A 271 27.08 -26.04 -21.46
N ASP A 272 26.76 -26.20 -22.75
CA ASP A 272 26.20 -27.45 -23.30
C ASP A 272 27.12 -28.66 -23.07
N TYR A 273 28.44 -28.41 -22.95
CA TYR A 273 29.47 -29.43 -22.69
C TYR A 273 29.97 -29.42 -21.24
N ALA A 274 29.28 -28.73 -20.33
CA ALA A 274 29.59 -28.82 -18.92
C ALA A 274 29.51 -30.31 -18.50
N GLY A 275 30.54 -30.84 -17.83
CA GLY A 275 30.60 -32.25 -17.47
C GLY A 275 30.85 -33.23 -18.62
N ALA A 276 31.16 -32.77 -19.83
CA ALA A 276 31.57 -33.65 -20.93
C ALA A 276 32.89 -34.38 -20.59
N PRO A 277 33.00 -35.68 -20.91
CA PRO A 277 34.22 -36.42 -20.68
C PRO A 277 35.35 -35.95 -21.61
N ALA A 278 36.59 -36.29 -21.25
CA ALA A 278 37.73 -36.07 -22.12
C ALA A 278 37.53 -36.77 -23.47
N GLY A 279 37.87 -36.08 -24.56
CA GLY A 279 37.86 -36.65 -25.90
C GLY A 279 38.81 -37.84 -26.01
N CYS A 280 38.44 -38.81 -26.85
CA CYS A 280 39.17 -40.05 -27.09
C CYS A 280 40.57 -39.80 -27.64
N ILE A 281 40.72 -38.92 -28.63
CA ILE A 281 42.01 -38.71 -29.31
C ILE A 281 42.79 -37.55 -28.68
N ASN A 282 42.13 -36.41 -28.46
CA ASN A 282 42.82 -35.20 -28.01
C ASN A 282 42.87 -35.05 -26.48
N GLY A 283 42.19 -35.92 -25.72
CA GLY A 283 42.14 -35.86 -24.25
C GLY A 283 41.46 -34.63 -23.66
N GLN A 284 40.93 -33.75 -24.51
CA GLN A 284 40.25 -32.52 -24.11
C GLN A 284 38.74 -32.69 -24.29
N PRO A 285 37.92 -32.21 -23.33
CA PRO A 285 36.48 -32.20 -23.52
C PRO A 285 36.10 -31.27 -24.68
N PRO A 286 34.99 -31.55 -25.38
CA PRO A 286 34.46 -30.66 -26.40
C PRO A 286 34.21 -29.26 -25.84
N SER A 287 34.58 -28.24 -26.61
CA SER A 287 34.41 -26.83 -26.23
C SER A 287 33.18 -26.24 -26.91
N GLY A 288 32.35 -25.51 -26.16
CA GLY A 288 31.22 -24.75 -26.67
C GLY A 288 31.02 -23.44 -25.89
N ARG A 289 30.15 -22.56 -26.40
CA ARG A 289 29.80 -21.32 -25.69
C ARG A 289 28.95 -21.62 -24.46
N ALA A 290 29.30 -21.01 -23.34
CA ALA A 290 28.66 -21.23 -22.05
C ALA A 290 27.38 -20.40 -21.81
N ASP A 291 27.06 -19.43 -22.67
CA ASP A 291 26.10 -18.38 -22.33
C ASP A 291 24.92 -18.35 -23.31
N ARG A 292 24.00 -19.30 -23.16
CA ARG A 292 22.82 -19.43 -24.03
C ARG A 292 21.59 -19.83 -23.22
N ASN A 293 20.46 -19.17 -23.52
CA ASN A 293 19.16 -19.48 -22.92
C ASN A 293 18.41 -20.60 -23.68
N LEU A 294 19.02 -21.18 -24.71
CA LEU A 294 18.41 -22.17 -25.60
C LEU A 294 19.10 -23.53 -25.47
N THR A 295 18.31 -24.57 -25.26
CA THR A 295 18.75 -25.95 -25.08
C THR A 295 18.66 -26.70 -26.42
N PRO A 296 19.71 -27.43 -26.86
CA PRO A 296 19.65 -28.34 -28.00
C PRO A 296 18.55 -29.41 -27.83
N GLY A 297 17.80 -29.71 -28.89
CA GLY A 297 16.72 -30.70 -28.89
C GLY A 297 17.17 -32.08 -28.40
N VAL A 298 18.37 -32.50 -28.80
CA VAL A 298 18.96 -33.77 -28.35
C VAL A 298 19.14 -33.87 -26.84
N ILE A 299 19.45 -32.74 -26.16
CA ILE A 299 19.58 -32.68 -24.70
C ILE A 299 18.19 -32.77 -24.05
N ILE A 300 17.16 -32.17 -24.66
CA ILE A 300 15.77 -32.26 -24.20
C ILE A 300 15.28 -33.72 -24.29
N HIS A 301 15.53 -34.39 -25.41
CA HIS A 301 15.21 -35.82 -25.57
C HIS A 301 15.98 -36.68 -24.57
N ALA A 302 17.25 -36.39 -24.34
CA ALA A 302 18.07 -37.13 -23.37
C ALA A 302 17.54 -36.99 -21.93
N ALA A 303 17.19 -35.76 -21.52
CA ALA A 303 16.57 -35.49 -20.23
C ALA A 303 15.22 -36.20 -20.10
N ALA A 304 14.41 -36.22 -21.16
CA ALA A 304 13.12 -36.91 -21.16
C ALA A 304 13.26 -38.43 -21.01
N VAL A 305 14.24 -39.04 -21.70
CA VAL A 305 14.54 -40.47 -21.55
C VAL A 305 14.98 -40.79 -20.12
N ASP A 306 15.88 -40.00 -19.55
CA ASP A 306 16.33 -40.17 -18.16
C ASP A 306 15.16 -40.06 -17.18
N ASN A 307 14.29 -39.05 -17.35
CA ASN A 307 13.09 -38.85 -16.54
C ASN A 307 12.12 -40.03 -16.59
N LEU A 308 11.91 -40.62 -17.78
CA LEU A 308 11.01 -41.76 -17.96
C LEU A 308 11.56 -43.06 -17.37
N ILE A 309 12.87 -43.27 -17.43
CA ILE A 309 13.53 -44.47 -16.88
C ILE A 309 13.62 -44.40 -15.36
N ARG A 310 13.97 -43.23 -14.81
CA ARG A 310 14.17 -43.03 -13.38
C ARG A 310 12.90 -42.61 -12.63
N HIS A 311 11.80 -42.38 -13.34
CA HIS A 311 10.60 -41.74 -12.79
C HIS A 311 10.91 -40.40 -12.09
N SER A 312 11.84 -39.62 -12.66
CA SER A 312 12.31 -38.34 -12.11
C SER A 312 11.69 -37.11 -12.77
N TYR A 313 10.62 -37.28 -13.56
CA TYR A 313 9.82 -36.16 -14.06
C TYR A 313 9.10 -35.43 -12.92
N LEU A 314 8.84 -34.14 -13.11
CA LEU A 314 8.18 -33.30 -12.11
C LEU A 314 6.67 -33.50 -12.16
N VAL A 315 6.07 -33.72 -10.99
CA VAL A 315 4.60 -33.79 -10.85
C VAL A 315 4.13 -32.56 -10.07
N PRO A 316 3.11 -31.83 -10.57
CA PRO A 316 2.55 -30.71 -9.84
C PRO A 316 1.93 -31.15 -8.52
N THR A 317 2.00 -30.25 -7.54
CA THR A 317 1.26 -30.43 -6.28
C THR A 317 -0.24 -30.42 -6.57
N GLY A 318 -0.94 -31.45 -6.11
CA GLY A 318 -2.38 -31.60 -6.35
C GLY A 318 -3.18 -30.36 -5.88
N PRO A 319 -4.30 -30.03 -6.56
CA PRO A 319 -5.11 -28.85 -6.25
C PRO A 319 -5.46 -28.62 -4.77
N PRO A 320 -5.86 -29.65 -3.98
CA PRO A 320 -6.21 -29.42 -2.57
C PRO A 320 -4.99 -29.07 -1.71
N ALA A 321 -3.83 -29.67 -1.98
CA ALA A 321 -2.60 -29.37 -1.25
C ALA A 321 -2.08 -27.96 -1.60
N ARG A 322 -2.13 -27.58 -2.89
CA ARG A 322 -1.81 -26.23 -3.36
C ARG A 322 -2.70 -25.18 -2.70
N LEU A 323 -4.01 -25.40 -2.64
CA LEU A 323 -4.96 -24.52 -1.94
C LEU A 323 -4.61 -24.36 -0.46
N LEU A 324 -4.36 -25.48 0.21
CA LEU A 324 -4.05 -25.48 1.65
C LEU A 324 -2.78 -24.68 1.96
N ILE A 325 -1.72 -24.89 1.18
CA ILE A 325 -0.45 -24.15 1.29
C ILE A 325 -0.69 -22.64 1.15
N ILE A 326 -1.39 -22.23 0.08
CA ILE A 326 -1.68 -20.82 -0.19
C ILE A 326 -2.49 -20.20 0.95
N LEU A 327 -3.53 -20.91 1.42
CA LEU A 327 -4.39 -20.43 2.51
C LEU A 327 -3.60 -20.24 3.81
N VAL A 328 -2.79 -21.22 4.20
CA VAL A 328 -2.01 -21.17 5.44
C VAL A 328 -1.03 -20.00 5.42
N LEU A 329 -0.27 -19.84 4.33
CA LEU A 329 0.72 -18.76 4.20
C LEU A 329 0.05 -17.37 4.12
N ALA A 330 -1.08 -17.26 3.41
CA ALA A 330 -1.84 -16.02 3.35
C ALA A 330 -2.41 -15.61 4.72
N VAL A 331 -2.88 -16.57 5.52
CA VAL A 331 -3.35 -16.32 6.89
C VAL A 331 -2.21 -15.84 7.78
N ILE A 332 -1.02 -16.45 7.68
CA ILE A 332 0.16 -15.99 8.43
C ILE A 332 0.51 -14.54 8.05
N ALA A 333 0.51 -14.22 6.76
CA ALA A 333 0.77 -12.86 6.27
C ALA A 333 -0.24 -11.83 6.80
N ALA A 334 -1.53 -12.18 6.79
CA ALA A 334 -2.59 -11.34 7.32
C ALA A 334 -2.46 -11.12 8.84
N ILE A 335 -2.18 -12.18 9.61
CA ILE A 335 -1.98 -12.07 11.06
C ILE A 335 -0.76 -11.18 11.35
N ALA A 336 0.33 -11.35 10.61
CA ALA A 336 1.52 -10.51 10.75
C ALA A 336 1.21 -9.03 10.48
N ALA A 337 0.47 -8.72 9.42
CA ALA A 337 0.06 -7.36 9.09
C ALA A 337 -0.83 -6.73 10.19
N MET A 338 -1.66 -7.52 10.86
CA MET A 338 -2.52 -7.04 11.94
C MET A 338 -1.80 -6.89 13.29
N ARG A 339 -0.88 -7.79 13.62
CA ARG A 339 -0.29 -7.90 14.97
C ARG A 339 1.06 -7.23 15.13
N LEU A 340 1.79 -7.01 14.04
CA LEU A 340 3.17 -6.50 14.07
C LEU A 340 3.25 -5.08 13.52
N SER A 341 4.36 -4.40 13.82
CA SER A 341 4.65 -3.09 13.22
C SER A 341 4.85 -3.23 11.70
N THR A 342 4.65 -2.14 10.95
CA THR A 342 4.73 -2.18 9.48
C THR A 342 6.06 -2.77 8.99
N TRP A 343 7.19 -2.28 9.52
CA TRP A 343 8.52 -2.75 9.13
C TRP A 343 8.80 -4.19 9.54
N THR A 344 8.38 -4.62 10.73
CA THR A 344 8.57 -6.01 11.18
C THR A 344 7.70 -6.99 10.40
N SER A 345 6.47 -6.60 10.06
CA SER A 345 5.60 -7.41 9.19
C SER A 345 6.20 -7.56 7.79
N LEU A 346 6.73 -6.48 7.20
CA LEU A 346 7.35 -6.52 5.87
C LEU A 346 8.60 -7.41 5.85
N ALA A 347 9.45 -7.31 6.87
CA ALA A 347 10.62 -8.17 7.03
C ALA A 347 10.23 -9.65 7.15
N LEU A 348 9.17 -9.96 7.89
CA LEU A 348 8.65 -11.33 7.99
C LEU A 348 8.11 -11.84 6.65
N ILE A 349 7.37 -11.02 5.89
CA ILE A 349 6.90 -11.40 4.54
C ILE A 349 8.08 -11.67 3.62
N ALA A 350 9.10 -10.81 3.60
CA ALA A 350 10.30 -11.02 2.81
C ALA A 350 11.02 -12.32 3.20
N ALA A 351 11.14 -12.58 4.50
CA ALA A 351 11.72 -13.83 5.00
C ALA A 351 10.89 -15.07 4.58
N LEU A 352 9.57 -14.99 4.63
CA LEU A 352 8.68 -16.07 4.18
C LEU A 352 8.78 -16.32 2.66
N VAL A 353 8.86 -15.26 1.86
CA VAL A 353 9.07 -15.36 0.40
C VAL A 353 10.36 -16.10 0.09
N CYS A 354 11.48 -15.72 0.74
CA CYS A 354 12.77 -16.38 0.57
C CYS A 354 12.77 -17.82 1.09
N ALA A 355 12.22 -18.06 2.30
CA ALA A 355 12.14 -19.39 2.88
C ALA A 355 11.30 -20.34 2.01
N TRP A 356 10.19 -19.86 1.46
CA TRP A 356 9.35 -20.62 0.55
C TRP A 356 10.08 -20.94 -0.76
N ALA A 357 10.80 -19.98 -1.34
CA ALA A 357 11.59 -20.20 -2.55
C ALA A 357 12.66 -21.28 -2.35
N ILE A 358 13.35 -21.26 -1.21
CA ILE A 358 14.33 -22.28 -0.83
C ILE A 358 13.64 -23.64 -0.66
N ALA A 359 12.54 -23.70 0.09
CA ALA A 359 11.78 -24.94 0.30
C ALA A 359 11.28 -25.54 -1.02
N ALA A 360 10.77 -24.73 -1.94
CA ALA A 360 10.33 -25.16 -3.26
C ALA A 360 11.47 -25.67 -4.14
N ALA A 361 12.63 -25.01 -4.12
CA ALA A 361 13.82 -25.49 -4.82
C ALA A 361 14.34 -26.83 -4.27
N PHE A 362 14.26 -27.04 -2.95
CA PHE A 362 14.57 -28.34 -2.33
C PHE A 362 13.54 -29.41 -2.68
N ALA A 363 12.24 -29.08 -2.69
CA ALA A 363 11.18 -30.01 -3.09
C ALA A 363 11.35 -30.49 -4.54
N LEU A 364 11.86 -29.63 -5.43
CA LEU A 364 12.17 -29.98 -6.82
C LEU A 364 13.20 -31.11 -6.92
N ARG A 365 14.11 -31.24 -5.95
CA ARG A 365 15.07 -32.36 -5.88
C ARG A 365 14.40 -33.71 -5.59
N ALA A 366 13.28 -33.66 -4.90
CA ALA A 366 12.43 -34.82 -4.64
C ALA A 366 11.40 -35.05 -5.77
N ASN A 367 11.58 -34.41 -6.93
CA ASN A 367 10.67 -34.44 -8.09
C ASN A 367 9.27 -33.85 -7.82
N VAL A 368 9.13 -33.03 -6.76
CA VAL A 368 7.88 -32.37 -6.39
C VAL A 368 7.88 -30.92 -6.85
N TRP A 369 6.90 -30.53 -7.66
CA TRP A 369 6.72 -29.15 -8.08
C TRP A 369 5.75 -28.41 -7.15
N LEU A 370 6.31 -27.56 -6.27
CA LEU A 370 5.55 -26.66 -5.38
C LEU A 370 5.21 -25.33 -6.09
N PRO A 371 4.03 -24.74 -5.79
CA PRO A 371 3.62 -23.45 -6.36
C PRO A 371 4.49 -22.32 -5.80
N LEU A 372 5.13 -21.53 -6.66
CA LEU A 372 6.03 -20.44 -6.25
C LEU A 372 5.31 -19.09 -6.38
N THR A 373 4.91 -18.75 -7.60
CA THR A 373 4.31 -17.44 -7.93
C THR A 373 2.97 -17.23 -7.26
N ASP A 374 2.11 -18.26 -7.16
CA ASP A 374 0.83 -18.12 -6.45
C ASP A 374 1.04 -17.76 -4.98
N VAL A 375 2.02 -18.39 -4.34
CA VAL A 375 2.30 -18.19 -2.92
C VAL A 375 2.82 -16.79 -2.70
N TRP A 376 3.76 -16.33 -3.54
CA TRP A 376 4.27 -14.96 -3.47
C TRP A 376 3.15 -13.94 -3.68
N LEU A 377 2.30 -14.14 -4.68
CA LEU A 377 1.16 -13.28 -4.95
C LEU A 377 0.17 -13.27 -3.78
N ALA A 378 -0.16 -14.44 -3.23
CA ALA A 378 -1.06 -14.57 -2.10
C ALA A 378 -0.52 -13.90 -0.84
N LEU A 379 0.78 -14.02 -0.56
CA LEU A 379 1.45 -13.33 0.56
C LEU A 379 1.31 -11.81 0.43
N VAL A 380 1.63 -11.25 -0.74
CA VAL A 380 1.58 -9.81 -1.01
C VAL A 380 0.13 -9.29 -0.94
N LEU A 381 -0.81 -9.98 -1.58
CA LEU A 381 -2.21 -9.57 -1.61
C LEU A 381 -2.85 -9.65 -0.22
N ALA A 382 -2.60 -10.73 0.53
CA ALA A 382 -3.14 -10.90 1.88
C ALA A 382 -2.56 -9.86 2.84
N TRP A 383 -1.25 -9.59 2.78
CA TRP A 383 -0.61 -8.55 3.58
C TRP A 383 -1.16 -7.16 3.25
N THR A 384 -1.26 -6.83 1.96
CA THR A 384 -1.75 -5.52 1.50
C THR A 384 -3.21 -5.30 1.91
N ALA A 385 -4.08 -6.28 1.71
CA ALA A 385 -5.48 -6.19 2.10
C ALA A 385 -5.64 -6.03 3.62
N ALA A 386 -4.88 -6.80 4.42
CA ALA A 386 -4.91 -6.69 5.87
C ALA A 386 -4.36 -5.34 6.37
N TYR A 387 -3.30 -4.82 5.74
CA TYR A 387 -2.74 -3.51 6.06
C TYR A 387 -3.71 -2.37 5.74
N LEU A 388 -4.32 -2.37 4.55
CA LEU A 388 -5.33 -1.38 4.16
C LEU A 388 -6.53 -1.41 5.11
N TYR A 389 -6.98 -2.61 5.50
CA TYR A 389 -8.03 -2.75 6.49
C TYR A 389 -7.64 -2.13 7.84
N ARG A 390 -6.42 -2.40 8.32
CA ARG A 390 -5.89 -1.82 9.56
C ARG A 390 -5.82 -0.29 9.48
N PHE A 391 -5.38 0.24 8.35
CA PHE A 391 -5.30 1.68 8.11
C PHE A 391 -6.70 2.33 8.16
N TRP A 392 -7.67 1.76 7.44
CA TRP A 392 -9.05 2.25 7.41
C TRP A 392 -9.76 2.19 8.76
N THR A 393 -9.50 1.13 9.55
CA THR A 393 -10.10 0.98 10.88
C THR A 393 -9.53 2.00 11.87
N VAL A 394 -8.22 2.21 11.86
CA VAL A 394 -7.56 3.21 12.74
C VAL A 394 -8.02 4.64 12.43
N ASP A 395 -8.16 5.01 11.15
CA ASP A 395 -8.62 6.36 10.78
C ASP A 395 -10.07 6.63 11.21
N ARG A 396 -10.93 5.60 11.13
CA ARG A 396 -12.34 5.72 11.54
C ARG A 396 -12.47 5.90 13.04
N GLU A 397 -11.66 5.19 13.83
CA GLU A 397 -11.61 5.35 15.29
C GLU A 397 -11.17 6.77 15.69
N ARG A 398 -10.16 7.32 15.01
CA ARG A 398 -9.70 8.70 15.25
C ARG A 398 -10.77 9.74 14.96
N ALA A 399 -11.53 9.58 13.87
CA ALA A 399 -12.61 10.50 13.50
C ALA A 399 -13.76 10.48 14.53
N THR A 400 -14.17 9.30 15.00
CA THR A 400 -15.22 9.17 16.02
C THR A 400 -14.83 9.75 17.37
N VAL A 401 -13.56 9.59 17.76
CA VAL A 401 -13.02 10.22 18.97
C VAL A 401 -13.04 11.75 18.83
N ARG A 402 -12.55 12.29 17.70
CA ARG A 402 -12.55 13.74 17.43
C ARG A 402 -13.95 14.36 17.52
N GLU A 403 -14.94 13.75 16.86
CA GLU A 403 -16.33 14.22 16.87
C GLU A 403 -16.97 14.17 18.27
N SER A 404 -16.58 13.19 19.08
CA SER A 404 -17.09 13.05 20.44
C SER A 404 -16.52 14.14 21.36
N PHE A 405 -15.23 14.48 21.22
CA PHE A 405 -14.58 15.53 22.02
C PHE A 405 -14.97 16.95 21.59
N SER A 406 -15.28 17.20 20.31
CA SER A 406 -15.68 18.53 19.80
C SER A 406 -17.01 19.04 20.34
N ARG A 407 -17.80 18.21 21.02
CA ARG A 407 -19.03 18.62 21.71
C ARG A 407 -18.77 19.19 23.10
N TYR A 408 -17.58 19.01 23.64
CA TYR A 408 -17.23 19.38 25.02
C TYR A 408 -16.06 20.35 25.13
N LEU A 409 -15.24 20.48 24.09
CA LEU A 409 -14.10 21.38 24.00
C LEU A 409 -14.12 22.12 22.66
N ASP A 410 -13.69 23.38 22.64
CA ASP A 410 -13.55 24.13 21.39
C ASP A 410 -12.53 23.46 20.45
N ALA A 411 -12.78 23.56 19.14
CA ALA A 411 -11.99 22.86 18.11
C ALA A 411 -10.51 23.21 18.16
N ASP A 412 -10.19 24.48 18.41
CA ASP A 412 -8.81 24.97 18.47
C ASP A 412 -8.02 24.35 19.64
N LEU A 413 -8.69 24.06 20.76
CA LEU A 413 -8.07 23.37 21.90
C LEU A 413 -7.83 21.89 21.60
N ILE A 414 -8.72 21.25 20.84
CA ILE A 414 -8.54 19.85 20.43
C ILE A 414 -7.37 19.71 19.47
N ASP A 415 -7.24 20.64 18.52
CA ASP A 415 -6.14 20.63 17.56
C ASP A 415 -4.78 20.85 18.26
N ASP A 416 -4.68 21.77 19.22
CA ASP A 416 -3.47 21.96 20.02
C ASP A 416 -3.09 20.71 20.85
N ILE A 417 -4.08 20.01 21.43
CA ILE A 417 -3.83 18.76 22.18
C ILE A 417 -3.32 17.64 21.25
N ILE A 418 -3.89 17.52 20.04
CA ILE A 418 -3.50 16.50 19.06
C ILE A 418 -2.09 16.79 18.54
N GLU A 419 -1.77 18.05 18.22
CA GLU A 419 -0.46 18.45 17.73
C GLU A 419 0.66 18.24 18.77
N ARG A 420 0.39 18.56 20.04
CA ARG A 420 1.38 18.40 21.12
C ARG A 420 1.53 16.95 21.60
N GLY A 421 0.56 16.08 21.32
CA GLY A 421 0.60 14.66 21.70
C GLY A 421 0.65 14.41 23.22
N ALA A 422 0.27 15.39 24.04
CA ALA A 422 0.32 15.32 25.50
C ALA A 422 -0.94 15.93 26.11
N VAL A 423 -1.40 15.35 27.23
CA VAL A 423 -2.48 15.94 28.03
C VAL A 423 -1.95 17.25 28.63
N PRO A 424 -2.66 18.38 28.47
CA PRO A 424 -2.24 19.65 29.07
C PRO A 424 -2.10 19.50 30.59
N ASP A 425 -0.94 19.88 31.12
CA ASP A 425 -0.69 19.82 32.57
C ASP A 425 -1.38 20.98 33.30
N LEU A 426 -1.51 20.86 34.63
CA LEU A 426 -1.97 21.96 35.47
C LEU A 426 -0.99 23.13 35.38
N GLY A 427 -1.51 24.34 35.20
CA GLY A 427 -0.70 25.53 35.04
C GLY A 427 -1.46 26.60 34.27
N GLY A 428 -0.99 27.83 34.40
CA GLY A 428 -1.51 28.95 33.64
C GLY A 428 -0.40 29.93 33.33
N GLU A 429 -0.61 30.69 32.27
CA GLU A 429 0.28 31.78 31.88
C GLU A 429 -0.38 33.12 32.22
N ARG A 430 0.44 34.09 32.62
CA ARG A 430 -0.02 35.47 32.77
C ARG A 430 -0.03 36.11 31.39
N ARG A 431 -1.17 36.63 30.98
CA ARG A 431 -1.38 37.24 29.66
C ARG A 431 -2.30 38.44 29.79
N GLU A 432 -2.03 39.47 29.01
CA GLU A 432 -2.96 40.58 28.79
C GLU A 432 -4.03 40.13 27.78
N MET A 433 -5.29 40.20 28.18
CA MET A 433 -6.41 39.70 27.39
C MET A 433 -7.71 40.41 27.78
N THR A 434 -8.81 40.13 27.09
CA THR A 434 -10.12 40.71 27.39
C THR A 434 -11.10 39.64 27.84
N VAL A 435 -11.80 39.92 28.94
CA VAL A 435 -12.93 39.08 29.40
C VAL A 435 -14.22 39.81 29.14
N PHE A 436 -15.18 39.03 28.68
CA PHE A 436 -16.54 39.42 28.39
C PHE A 436 -17.48 38.67 29.34
N PHE A 437 -18.32 39.40 30.06
CA PHE A 437 -19.43 38.85 30.84
C PHE A 437 -20.73 39.35 30.26
N SER A 438 -21.69 38.45 30.11
CA SER A 438 -23.05 38.77 29.67
C SER A 438 -24.04 38.11 30.61
N ASP A 439 -25.11 38.82 30.95
CA ASP A 439 -26.20 38.31 31.79
C ASP A 439 -27.57 38.78 31.29
N ILE A 440 -28.64 38.00 31.50
CA ILE A 440 -29.97 38.36 31.00
C ILE A 440 -30.64 39.35 31.95
N VAL A 441 -31.22 40.42 31.41
CA VAL A 441 -31.95 41.40 32.21
C VAL A 441 -33.22 40.78 32.78
N ALA A 442 -33.36 40.83 34.10
CA ALA A 442 -34.53 40.33 34.83
C ALA A 442 -34.82 38.83 34.65
N PHE A 443 -33.77 38.01 34.47
CA PHE A 443 -33.90 36.57 34.26
C PHE A 443 -34.70 35.84 35.35
N SER A 444 -34.50 36.15 36.63
CA SER A 444 -35.24 35.48 37.71
C SER A 444 -36.75 35.61 37.52
N SER A 445 -37.23 36.84 37.29
CA SER A 445 -38.65 37.09 37.00
C SER A 445 -39.12 36.43 35.72
N LEU A 446 -38.27 36.36 34.69
CA LEU A 446 -38.59 35.69 33.44
C LEU A 446 -38.73 34.16 33.63
N SER A 447 -37.82 33.56 34.39
CA SER A 447 -37.76 32.11 34.63
C SER A 447 -38.90 31.58 35.49
N GLU A 448 -39.44 32.40 36.41
CA GLU A 448 -40.58 32.04 37.27
C GLU A 448 -41.86 31.75 36.48
N HIS A 449 -41.97 32.28 35.26
CA HIS A 449 -43.15 32.13 34.40
C HIS A 449 -42.97 31.04 33.33
N MET A 450 -41.88 30.27 33.36
CA MET A 450 -41.56 29.24 32.38
C MET A 450 -41.58 27.84 32.99
N THR A 451 -42.03 26.84 32.24
CA THR A 451 -41.80 25.43 32.62
C THR A 451 -40.32 25.06 32.42
N PRO A 452 -39.78 24.03 33.12
CA PRO A 452 -38.38 23.64 32.95
C PRO A 452 -37.95 23.36 31.50
N PRO A 453 -38.74 22.68 30.64
CA PRO A 453 -38.39 22.49 29.23
C PRO A 453 -38.39 23.80 28.41
N GLU A 454 -39.29 24.73 28.72
CA GLU A 454 -39.33 26.05 28.07
C GLU A 454 -38.12 26.88 28.46
N LEU A 455 -37.75 26.87 29.73
CA LEU A 455 -36.56 27.55 30.25
C LEU A 455 -35.28 27.03 29.60
N VAL A 456 -35.12 25.70 29.47
CA VAL A 456 -33.96 25.11 28.80
C VAL A 456 -33.91 25.50 27.32
N ARG A 457 -35.05 25.51 26.62
CA ARG A 457 -35.13 25.95 25.22
C ARG A 457 -34.75 27.42 25.10
N PHE A 458 -35.29 28.26 25.96
CA PHE A 458 -34.99 29.69 26.02
C PHE A 458 -33.49 29.95 26.20
N LEU A 459 -32.89 29.31 27.20
CA LEU A 459 -31.44 29.42 27.47
C LEU A 459 -30.60 28.92 26.29
N ASN A 460 -30.95 27.79 25.67
CA ASN A 460 -30.21 27.29 24.51
C ASN A 460 -30.24 28.26 23.32
N VAL A 461 -31.39 28.89 23.04
CA VAL A 461 -31.49 29.92 21.99
C VAL A 461 -30.61 31.13 22.34
N TYR A 462 -30.65 31.57 23.59
CA TYR A 462 -29.81 32.67 24.07
C TYR A 462 -28.32 32.35 23.93
N PHE A 463 -27.88 31.21 24.46
CA PHE A 463 -26.49 30.78 24.41
C PHE A 463 -26.00 30.57 22.98
N GLU A 464 -26.84 30.07 22.06
CA GLU A 464 -26.47 29.92 20.66
C GLU A 464 -26.18 31.27 20.00
N ILE A 465 -27.04 32.27 20.23
CA ILE A 465 -26.85 33.62 19.66
C ILE A 465 -25.58 34.27 20.20
N ILE A 466 -25.38 34.26 21.52
CA ILE A 466 -24.20 34.88 22.15
C ILE A 466 -22.93 34.14 21.75
N SER A 467 -22.94 32.80 21.78
CA SER A 467 -21.78 31.98 21.43
C SER A 467 -21.37 32.19 19.97
N ARG A 468 -22.33 32.32 19.06
CA ARG A 468 -22.08 32.61 17.65
C ARG A 468 -21.36 33.94 17.49
N GLU A 469 -21.83 35.01 18.14
CA GLU A 469 -21.20 36.32 18.00
C GLU A 469 -19.81 36.37 18.66
N ILE A 470 -19.62 35.75 19.83
CA ILE A 470 -18.29 35.65 20.46
C ILE A 470 -17.31 34.94 19.52
N LYS A 471 -17.69 33.78 18.97
CA LYS A 471 -16.84 33.02 18.02
C LYS A 471 -16.56 33.80 16.75
N ARG A 472 -17.56 34.50 16.20
CA ARG A 472 -17.41 35.31 14.97
C ARG A 472 -16.39 36.44 15.14
N HIS A 473 -16.22 36.95 16.36
CA HIS A 473 -15.25 37.98 16.70
C HIS A 473 -13.93 37.40 17.26
N GLY A 474 -13.67 36.10 17.07
CA GLY A 474 -12.40 35.48 17.48
C GLY A 474 -12.28 35.21 18.98
N GLY A 475 -13.38 35.31 19.73
CA GLY A 475 -13.43 34.92 21.14
C GLY A 475 -13.80 33.44 21.32
N ILE A 476 -13.50 32.91 22.49
CA ILE A 476 -13.91 31.57 22.93
C ILE A 476 -14.86 31.66 24.12
N ILE A 477 -15.69 30.64 24.31
CA ILE A 477 -16.56 30.54 25.49
C ILE A 477 -15.79 29.80 26.59
N GLU A 478 -15.54 30.47 27.70
CA GLU A 478 -14.90 29.83 28.86
C GLU A 478 -15.92 28.94 29.58
N ARG A 479 -17.08 29.49 29.93
CA ARG A 479 -18.18 28.74 30.54
C ARG A 479 -19.51 29.48 30.50
N PHE A 480 -20.57 28.72 30.74
CA PHE A 480 -21.90 29.24 31.10
C PHE A 480 -22.08 29.15 32.62
N VAL A 481 -22.59 30.22 33.25
CA VAL A 481 -22.87 30.25 34.69
C VAL A 481 -24.31 30.72 34.91
N GLY A 482 -25.23 29.79 35.15
CA GLY A 482 -26.65 30.15 35.21
C GLY A 482 -27.14 30.61 33.83
N ASP A 483 -27.64 31.83 33.73
CA ASP A 483 -27.98 32.55 32.49
C ASP A 483 -26.83 33.41 31.93
N SER A 484 -25.71 33.49 32.65
CA SER A 484 -24.58 34.30 32.25
C SER A 484 -23.62 33.56 31.31
N VAL A 485 -22.98 34.31 30.40
CA VAL A 485 -21.95 33.83 29.47
C VAL A 485 -20.62 34.49 29.79
N VAL A 486 -19.56 33.68 29.92
CA VAL A 486 -18.18 34.17 30.09
C VAL A 486 -17.39 33.87 28.83
N GLY A 487 -16.94 34.92 28.15
CA GLY A 487 -16.13 34.86 26.94
C GLY A 487 -14.71 35.39 27.15
N LEU A 488 -13.74 34.84 26.41
CA LEU A 488 -12.34 35.26 26.42
C LEU A 488 -11.91 35.66 25.01
N PHE A 489 -11.17 36.76 24.91
CA PHE A 489 -10.51 37.21 23.69
C PHE A 489 -9.01 37.33 23.96
N GLY A 490 -8.17 36.82 23.03
CA GLY A 490 -6.70 36.78 23.20
C GLY A 490 -6.14 35.49 23.82
N ALA A 491 -6.98 34.46 24.01
CA ALA A 491 -6.56 33.12 24.41
C ALA A 491 -7.52 32.05 23.84
N PRO A 492 -7.06 30.80 23.56
CA PRO A 492 -5.67 30.33 23.68
C PRO A 492 -4.75 30.94 22.60
N ILE A 493 -5.32 31.29 21.45
CA ILE A 493 -4.61 31.96 20.35
C ILE A 493 -4.46 33.45 20.70
N PRO A 494 -3.24 34.01 20.66
CA PRO A 494 -3.02 35.43 20.89
C PRO A 494 -3.74 36.30 19.85
N ASP A 495 -4.47 37.31 20.31
CA ASP A 495 -5.10 38.34 19.48
C ASP A 495 -4.60 39.71 19.95
N PRO A 496 -3.73 40.40 19.18
CA PRO A 496 -3.28 41.74 19.52
C PRO A 496 -4.41 42.77 19.61
N CYS A 497 -5.56 42.50 18.99
CA CYS A 497 -6.74 43.35 18.96
C CYS A 497 -7.85 42.89 19.93
N HIS A 498 -7.53 42.04 20.90
CA HIS A 498 -8.50 41.37 21.78
C HIS A 498 -9.55 42.31 22.41
N ALA A 499 -9.15 43.51 22.83
CA ALA A 499 -10.05 44.51 23.41
C ALA A 499 -11.07 45.04 22.38
N LEU A 500 -10.60 45.37 21.18
CA LEU A 500 -11.45 45.83 20.08
C LEU A 500 -12.42 44.73 19.64
N SER A 501 -11.94 43.49 19.51
CA SER A 501 -12.75 42.31 19.20
C SER A 501 -13.88 42.10 20.22
N GLY A 502 -13.56 42.19 21.52
CA GLY A 502 -14.54 42.05 22.60
C GLY A 502 -15.58 43.17 22.62
N VAL A 503 -15.18 44.43 22.39
CA VAL A 503 -16.12 45.57 22.34
C VAL A 503 -17.00 45.54 21.09
N ARG A 504 -16.46 45.19 19.93
CA ARG A 504 -17.25 44.96 18.70
C ARG A 504 -18.28 43.86 18.90
N CYS A 505 -17.87 42.75 19.51
CA CYS A 505 -18.77 41.66 19.87
C CYS A 505 -19.91 42.17 20.78
N ALA A 506 -19.60 42.98 21.80
CA ALA A 506 -20.61 43.55 22.69
C ALA A 506 -21.62 44.44 21.95
N LEU A 507 -21.14 45.32 21.05
CA LEU A 507 -21.99 46.20 20.24
C LEU A 507 -22.94 45.39 19.33
N VAL A 508 -22.43 44.34 18.69
CA VAL A 508 -23.20 43.50 17.76
C VAL A 508 -24.23 42.64 18.50
N ILE A 509 -23.92 42.13 19.70
CA ILE A 509 -24.83 41.24 20.44
C ILE A 509 -26.21 41.86 20.67
N ASN A 510 -26.28 43.15 21.01
CA ASN A 510 -27.55 43.83 21.21
C ASN A 510 -28.39 43.82 19.93
N THR A 511 -27.77 44.11 18.78
CA THR A 511 -28.45 44.07 17.48
C THR A 511 -28.87 42.65 17.07
N ALA A 512 -28.03 41.65 17.39
CA ALA A 512 -28.31 40.25 17.09
C ALA A 512 -29.48 39.70 17.92
N LEU A 513 -29.57 40.08 19.20
CA LEU A 513 -30.69 39.75 20.08
C LEU A 513 -31.97 40.44 19.61
N ASP A 514 -31.90 41.72 19.23
CA ASP A 514 -33.05 42.47 18.70
C ASP A 514 -33.60 41.88 17.40
N ALA A 515 -32.74 41.40 16.50
CA ALA A 515 -33.17 40.68 15.30
C ALA A 515 -33.77 39.29 15.62
N SER A 516 -33.38 38.70 16.75
CA SER A 516 -33.71 37.33 17.14
C SER A 516 -34.84 37.22 18.18
N GLN A 517 -35.50 38.33 18.54
CA GLN A 517 -36.56 38.35 19.57
C GLN A 517 -37.66 37.30 19.32
N HIS A 518 -38.01 37.07 18.06
CA HIS A 518 -39.02 36.10 17.62
C HIS A 518 -38.67 34.64 17.96
N LEU A 519 -37.39 34.30 18.16
CA LEU A 519 -36.95 32.93 18.45
C LEU A 519 -37.21 32.52 19.91
N PHE A 520 -37.40 33.48 20.81
CA PHE A 520 -37.58 33.21 22.24
C PHE A 520 -39.03 32.85 22.63
N GLY A 521 -40.01 33.13 21.77
CA GLY A 521 -41.41 32.73 21.98
C GLY A 521 -42.05 33.28 23.26
N LEU A 522 -41.64 34.47 23.71
CA LEU A 522 -42.15 35.09 24.94
C LEU A 522 -43.60 35.58 24.77
N PRO A 523 -44.47 35.39 25.78
CA PRO A 523 -45.82 35.96 25.77
C PRO A 523 -45.80 37.50 25.80
N ASP A 524 -46.87 38.12 25.28
CA ASP A 524 -47.14 39.56 25.33
C ASP A 524 -46.09 40.51 24.71
N GLY A 525 -45.22 40.01 23.81
CA GLY A 525 -44.21 40.83 23.15
C GLY A 525 -43.03 41.21 24.06
N GLY A 526 -42.80 40.42 25.12
CA GLY A 526 -41.61 40.55 25.97
C GLY A 526 -40.32 40.49 25.14
N ARG A 527 -39.37 41.36 25.46
CA ARG A 527 -38.07 41.46 24.79
C ARG A 527 -36.95 40.96 25.69
N VAL A 528 -36.05 40.17 25.12
CA VAL A 528 -34.82 39.71 25.78
C VAL A 528 -33.75 40.77 25.60
N HIS A 529 -33.23 41.25 26.72
CA HIS A 529 -32.09 42.15 26.77
C HIS A 529 -30.99 41.52 27.59
N THR A 530 -29.74 41.86 27.28
CA THR A 530 -28.57 41.46 28.06
C THR A 530 -27.82 42.69 28.54
N ARG A 531 -27.16 42.55 29.69
CA ARG A 531 -26.10 43.46 30.10
C ARG A 531 -24.76 42.80 29.83
N ILE A 532 -23.78 43.61 29.46
CA ILE A 532 -22.46 43.18 29.07
C ILE A 532 -21.41 44.01 29.81
N GLY A 533 -20.47 43.31 30.45
CA GLY A 533 -19.28 43.90 31.04
C GLY A 533 -18.03 43.45 30.29
N VAL A 534 -17.21 44.39 29.83
CA VAL A 534 -15.96 44.09 29.11
C VAL A 534 -14.78 44.75 29.80
N ASN A 535 -13.81 43.97 30.23
CA ASN A 535 -12.59 44.49 30.84
C ASN A 535 -11.33 43.80 30.30
N SER A 536 -10.25 44.56 30.20
CA SER A 536 -8.96 44.13 29.68
C SER A 536 -7.86 44.32 30.71
N GLY A 537 -6.81 43.51 30.60
CA GLY A 537 -5.60 43.64 31.39
C GLY A 537 -4.98 42.30 31.72
N ASP A 538 -3.98 42.31 32.59
CA ASP A 538 -3.27 41.10 33.00
C ASP A 538 -4.17 40.14 33.80
N MET A 539 -4.21 38.89 33.36
CA MET A 539 -4.86 37.79 34.06
C MET A 539 -4.13 36.47 33.81
N VAL A 540 -4.47 35.46 34.61
CA VAL A 540 -3.91 34.11 34.49
C VAL A 540 -4.91 33.25 33.74
N VAL A 541 -4.52 32.70 32.60
CA VAL A 541 -5.32 31.77 31.82
C VAL A 541 -4.63 30.40 31.77
N GLY A 542 -5.40 29.33 31.95
CA GLY A 542 -4.85 27.98 31.87
C GLY A 542 -5.71 26.93 32.56
N ASN A 543 -5.13 25.74 32.76
CA ASN A 543 -5.80 24.61 33.37
C ASN A 543 -5.74 24.72 34.90
N VAL A 544 -6.87 25.03 35.50
CA VAL A 544 -7.00 25.16 36.96
C VAL A 544 -7.95 24.09 37.50
N GLY A 545 -7.53 23.43 38.58
CA GLY A 545 -8.32 22.39 39.25
C GLY A 545 -7.45 21.31 39.90
N ALA A 546 -8.01 20.11 40.04
CA ALA A 546 -7.30 18.94 40.55
C ALA A 546 -6.70 18.13 39.39
N ARG A 547 -5.64 17.36 39.66
CA ARG A 547 -4.93 16.56 38.61
C ARG A 547 -5.84 15.65 37.77
N LYS A 548 -6.95 15.18 38.33
CA LYS A 548 -7.93 14.32 37.64
C LYS A 548 -9.13 15.07 37.07
N ARG A 549 -9.27 16.36 37.37
CA ARG A 549 -10.39 17.21 36.96
C ARG A 549 -9.98 18.67 37.03
N PHE A 550 -9.63 19.23 35.87
CA PHE A 550 -9.30 20.63 35.69
C PHE A 550 -10.12 21.22 34.55
N THR A 551 -10.25 22.54 34.55
CA THR A 551 -10.95 23.29 33.50
C THR A 551 -10.01 24.37 33.00
N TYR A 552 -10.01 24.59 31.69
CA TYR A 552 -9.34 25.73 31.09
C TYR A 552 -10.15 26.98 31.45
N THR A 553 -9.59 27.85 32.29
CA THR A 553 -10.32 28.98 32.89
C THR A 553 -9.40 30.18 33.04
N VAL A 554 -10.01 31.33 33.34
CA VAL A 554 -9.31 32.59 33.56
C VAL A 554 -9.49 33.06 35.00
N MET A 555 -8.43 33.60 35.60
CA MET A 555 -8.44 34.12 36.97
C MET A 555 -7.67 35.43 37.04
N GLY A 556 -8.20 36.39 37.80
CA GLY A 556 -7.52 37.65 38.03
C GLY A 556 -8.48 38.73 38.48
N ASP A 557 -7.91 39.82 38.97
CA ASP A 557 -8.68 40.98 39.41
C ASP A 557 -9.43 41.64 38.23
N CYS A 558 -8.84 41.63 37.03
CA CYS A 558 -9.49 42.12 35.81
C CYS A 558 -10.73 41.31 35.42
N VAL A 559 -10.76 40.00 35.72
CA VAL A 559 -11.93 39.12 35.50
C VAL A 559 -13.07 39.53 36.43
N ASN A 560 -12.75 39.77 37.71
CA ASN A 560 -13.73 40.20 38.70
C ASN A 560 -14.28 41.60 38.38
N LEU A 561 -13.43 42.50 37.85
CA LEU A 561 -13.88 43.80 37.38
C LEU A 561 -14.88 43.65 36.23
N ALA A 562 -14.60 42.84 35.22
CA ALA A 562 -15.53 42.60 34.10
C ALA A 562 -16.91 42.12 34.56
N ALA A 563 -16.96 41.17 35.50
CA ALA A 563 -18.21 40.68 36.08
C ALA A 563 -19.00 41.80 36.79
N ARG A 564 -18.31 42.69 37.51
CA ARG A 564 -18.93 43.85 38.17
C ARG A 564 -19.38 44.94 37.20
N LEU A 565 -18.71 45.07 36.04
CA LEU A 565 -19.15 45.98 34.98
C LEU A 565 -20.47 45.51 34.38
N GLU A 566 -20.66 44.20 34.18
CA GLU A 566 -21.95 43.65 33.73
C GLU A 566 -23.05 44.03 34.72
N SER A 567 -22.89 43.66 36.00
CA SER A 567 -23.93 43.89 37.00
C SER A 567 -24.17 45.39 37.27
N GLY A 568 -23.11 46.20 37.16
CA GLY A 568 -23.15 47.65 37.22
C GLY A 568 -24.02 48.31 36.16
N GLY A 569 -24.23 47.68 35.00
CA GLY A 569 -25.06 48.23 33.92
C GLY A 569 -26.46 48.61 34.38
N LYS A 570 -27.03 47.87 35.35
CA LYS A 570 -28.32 48.20 35.98
C LYS A 570 -28.30 49.51 36.76
N GLN A 571 -27.22 49.80 37.49
CA GLN A 571 -27.07 51.01 38.29
C GLN A 571 -26.87 52.25 37.41
N PHE A 572 -26.14 52.10 36.31
CA PHE A 572 -25.84 53.20 35.38
C PHE A 572 -26.87 53.36 34.27
N GLY A 573 -27.74 52.37 34.05
CA GLY A 573 -28.77 52.43 33.00
C GLY A 573 -28.22 52.14 31.60
N THR A 574 -27.17 51.33 31.47
CA THR A 574 -26.63 50.93 30.17
C THR A 574 -26.57 49.42 30.01
N ALA A 575 -26.66 48.97 28.76
CA ALA A 575 -26.49 47.57 28.39
C ALA A 575 -25.02 47.16 28.29
N ILE A 576 -24.07 48.08 28.07
CA ILE A 576 -22.66 47.74 27.90
C ILE A 576 -21.80 48.68 28.75
N LEU A 577 -21.01 48.10 29.67
CA LEU A 577 -19.98 48.81 30.41
C LEU A 577 -18.60 48.26 30.12
N VAL A 578 -17.67 49.19 29.94
CA VAL A 578 -16.29 48.94 29.56
C VAL A 578 -15.36 49.64 30.54
N GLY A 579 -14.33 48.93 30.98
CA GLY A 579 -13.28 49.49 31.85
C GLY A 579 -12.31 50.38 31.07
N GLU A 580 -11.65 51.30 31.77
CA GLU A 580 -10.66 52.23 31.21
C GLU A 580 -9.59 51.56 30.35
N ALA A 581 -8.97 50.49 30.85
CA ALA A 581 -7.93 49.75 30.12
C ALA A 581 -8.43 49.20 28.77
N THR A 582 -9.66 48.69 28.71
CA THR A 582 -10.25 48.22 27.44
C THR A 582 -10.45 49.39 26.48
N ARG A 583 -10.97 50.52 26.96
CA ARG A 583 -11.19 51.72 26.16
C ARG A 583 -9.87 52.23 25.56
N ASP A 584 -8.80 52.23 26.35
CA ASP A 584 -7.48 52.65 25.89
C ASP A 584 -6.91 51.69 24.83
N LEU A 585 -7.05 50.38 25.02
CA LEU A 585 -6.62 49.36 24.04
C LEU A 585 -7.43 49.39 22.74
N CYS A 586 -8.70 49.81 22.78
CA CYS A 586 -9.50 50.05 21.56
C CYS A 586 -9.05 51.29 20.77
N GLY A 587 -8.25 52.16 21.38
CA GLY A 587 -7.76 53.39 20.75
C GLY A 587 -8.89 54.28 20.25
N ASN A 588 -8.79 54.70 18.98
CA ASN A 588 -9.70 55.64 18.34
C ASN A 588 -10.80 54.96 17.49
N GLU A 589 -10.92 53.64 17.54
CA GLU A 589 -11.82 52.85 16.68
C GLU A 589 -13.29 52.87 17.15
N ILE A 590 -13.52 53.08 18.45
CA ILE A 590 -14.85 53.06 19.07
C ILE A 590 -15.18 54.43 19.68
N LEU A 591 -16.41 54.90 19.49
CA LEU A 591 -16.93 56.08 20.17
C LEU A 591 -17.43 55.69 21.57
N PHE A 592 -16.64 56.01 22.59
CA PHE A 592 -17.04 55.83 23.99
C PHE A 592 -17.60 57.11 24.59
N ARG A 593 -18.58 57.01 25.50
CA ARG A 593 -18.88 58.08 26.47
C ARG A 593 -18.35 57.72 27.85
N HIS A 594 -17.78 58.70 28.55
CA HIS A 594 -17.45 58.55 29.98
C HIS A 594 -18.75 58.57 30.79
N VAL A 595 -19.01 57.48 31.53
CA VAL A 595 -20.23 57.28 32.30
C VAL A 595 -20.06 57.83 33.71
N ASP A 596 -19.02 57.39 34.42
CA ASP A 596 -18.72 57.82 35.79
C ASP A 596 -17.37 57.28 36.26
N ASN A 597 -16.96 57.63 37.48
CA ASN A 597 -15.86 56.99 38.19
C ASN A 597 -16.39 56.13 39.34
N ILE A 598 -15.95 54.87 39.42
CA ILE A 598 -16.38 53.94 40.46
C ILE A 598 -15.26 53.55 41.41
N ARG A 599 -15.63 53.29 42.66
CA ARG A 599 -14.80 52.58 43.62
C ARG A 599 -15.33 51.17 43.73
N VAL A 600 -14.45 50.23 43.43
CA VAL A 600 -14.79 48.81 43.47
C VAL A 600 -14.29 48.21 44.76
N VAL A 601 -15.11 47.38 45.42
CA VAL A 601 -14.73 46.73 46.68
C VAL A 601 -13.42 45.94 46.49
N GLY A 602 -12.38 46.35 47.22
CA GLY A 602 -11.03 45.78 47.15
C GLY A 602 -9.98 46.62 46.40
N ARG A 603 -10.38 47.72 45.73
CA ARG A 603 -9.45 48.71 45.13
C ARG A 603 -9.61 50.08 45.78
N ALA A 604 -8.50 50.71 46.12
CA ALA A 604 -8.48 52.09 46.65
C ALA A 604 -8.58 53.14 45.53
N GLU A 605 -8.02 52.83 44.36
CA GLU A 605 -8.02 53.70 43.19
C GLU A 605 -9.38 53.65 42.47
N PRO A 606 -9.97 54.80 42.12
CA PRO A 606 -11.17 54.87 41.29
C PRO A 606 -10.90 54.34 39.88
N VAL A 607 -11.89 53.68 39.29
CA VAL A 607 -11.84 53.19 37.91
C VAL A 607 -12.85 53.96 37.08
N ALA A 608 -12.41 54.53 35.95
CA ALA A 608 -13.32 55.19 35.02
C ALA A 608 -14.14 54.16 34.24
N LEU A 609 -15.44 54.42 34.12
CA LEU A 609 -16.40 53.63 33.37
C LEU A 609 -16.73 54.29 32.04
N PHE A 610 -16.78 53.47 31.00
CA PHE A 610 -17.14 53.90 29.66
C PHE A 610 -18.26 53.05 29.10
N GLU A 611 -19.08 53.67 28.28
CA GLU A 611 -20.05 52.97 27.44
C GLU A 611 -19.67 53.13 25.97
N PRO A 612 -19.52 52.03 25.21
CA PRO A 612 -19.33 52.09 23.78
C PRO A 612 -20.67 52.40 23.11
N LEU A 613 -20.73 53.48 22.33
CA LEU A 613 -21.95 53.91 21.63
C LEU A 613 -22.05 53.31 20.22
N ALA A 614 -20.93 53.31 19.50
CA ALA A 614 -20.83 52.77 18.13
C ALA A 614 -19.35 52.63 17.73
N GLU A 615 -19.09 51.89 16.66
CA GLU A 615 -17.81 52.04 15.94
C GLU A 615 -17.72 53.46 15.35
N ARG A 616 -16.53 54.05 15.36
CA ARG A 616 -16.35 55.47 15.08
C ARG A 616 -16.67 55.84 13.63
N ASP A 617 -16.43 54.92 12.71
CA ASP A 617 -16.69 55.06 11.27
C ASP A 617 -18.19 55.10 10.93
N VAL A 618 -19.03 54.43 11.73
CA VAL A 618 -20.49 54.38 11.57
C VAL A 618 -21.25 55.19 12.62
N ALA A 619 -20.55 55.87 13.53
CA ALA A 619 -21.16 56.69 14.56
C ALA A 619 -21.98 57.84 13.94
N SER A 620 -23.27 57.92 14.30
CA SER A 620 -24.14 58.99 13.84
C SER A 620 -23.78 60.32 14.53
N GLY A 621 -24.09 61.45 13.89
CA GLY A 621 -23.93 62.77 14.52
C GLY A 621 -24.67 62.86 15.86
N ALA A 622 -25.83 62.23 15.97
CA ALA A 622 -26.60 62.15 17.20
C ALA A 622 -25.86 61.42 18.35
N ALA A 623 -25.07 60.38 18.05
CA ALA A 623 -24.29 59.67 19.06
C ALA A 623 -23.11 60.53 19.57
N VAL A 624 -22.49 61.32 18.68
CA VAL A 624 -21.43 62.28 19.05
C VAL A 624 -22.00 63.41 19.91
N ASP A 625 -23.14 63.97 19.52
CA ASP A 625 -23.83 65.02 20.28
C ASP A 625 -24.28 64.50 21.65
N LEU A 626 -24.81 63.27 21.73
CA LEU A 626 -25.19 62.61 22.97
C LEU A 626 -24.00 62.48 23.92
N LYS A 627 -22.87 61.96 23.42
CA LYS A 627 -21.62 61.84 24.20
C LYS A 627 -21.23 63.20 24.77
N GLN A 628 -21.12 64.21 23.92
CA GLN A 628 -20.63 65.53 24.33
C GLN A 628 -21.59 66.17 25.36
N ALA A 629 -22.90 66.15 25.09
CA ALA A 629 -23.88 66.73 25.99
C ALA A 629 -23.93 66.04 27.35
N TYR A 630 -23.76 64.71 27.39
CA TYR A 630 -23.71 63.95 28.63
C TYR A 630 -22.45 64.25 29.43
N GLU A 631 -21.26 64.21 28.80
CA GLU A 631 -19.99 64.47 29.48
C GLU A 631 -19.90 65.91 30.00
N GLU A 632 -20.46 66.89 29.28
CA GLU A 632 -20.61 68.26 29.78
C GLU A 632 -21.51 68.32 31.02
N ALA A 633 -22.61 67.55 31.03
CA ALA A 633 -23.49 67.50 32.19
C ALA A 633 -22.80 66.82 33.39
N LEU A 634 -22.04 65.76 33.17
CA LEU A 634 -21.25 65.08 34.20
C LEU A 634 -20.17 66.01 34.78
N ALA A 635 -19.48 66.79 33.93
CA ALA A 635 -18.52 67.80 34.38
C ALA A 635 -19.17 68.88 35.25
N LEU A 636 -20.40 69.31 34.93
CA LEU A 636 -21.17 70.25 35.75
C LEU A 636 -21.55 69.65 37.11
N ILE A 637 -21.89 68.36 37.19
CA ILE A 637 -22.10 67.65 38.46
C ILE A 637 -20.82 67.68 39.31
N HIS A 638 -19.67 67.38 38.69
CA HIS A 638 -18.38 67.41 39.38
C HIS A 638 -17.95 68.82 39.81
N ALA A 639 -18.47 69.86 39.14
CA ALA A 639 -18.30 71.27 39.51
C ALA A 639 -19.36 71.77 40.51
N LEU A 640 -20.27 70.90 40.97
CA LEU A 640 -21.38 71.21 41.87
C LEU A 640 -22.42 72.20 41.28
N ASP A 641 -22.46 72.38 39.95
CA ASP A 641 -23.52 73.13 39.27
C ASP A 641 -24.69 72.20 38.90
N PHE A 642 -25.45 71.82 39.93
CA PHE A 642 -26.54 70.86 39.80
C PHE A 642 -27.70 71.41 38.93
N ALA A 643 -27.96 72.71 38.96
CA ALA A 643 -29.04 73.32 38.19
C ALA A 643 -28.80 73.21 36.67
N SER A 644 -27.58 73.53 36.21
CA SER A 644 -27.20 73.41 34.80
C SER A 644 -27.10 71.94 34.37
N ALA A 645 -26.53 71.07 35.22
CA ALA A 645 -26.46 69.64 34.96
C ALA A 645 -27.85 69.01 34.79
N ARG A 646 -28.79 69.32 35.70
CA ARG A 646 -30.18 68.85 35.67
C ARG A 646 -30.86 69.23 34.37
N LYS A 647 -30.71 70.47 33.90
CA LYS A 647 -31.32 70.94 32.64
C LYS A 647 -30.82 70.13 31.45
N LYS A 648 -29.50 69.88 31.35
CA LYS A 648 -28.91 69.08 30.25
C LYS A 648 -29.35 67.62 30.32
N LEU A 649 -29.24 66.99 31.49
CA LEU A 649 -29.63 65.60 31.66
C LEU A 649 -31.13 65.37 31.43
N LEU A 650 -32.01 66.30 31.81
CA LEU A 650 -33.45 66.20 31.55
C LEU A 650 -33.74 66.17 30.05
N ALA A 651 -33.06 67.01 29.26
CA ALA A 651 -33.20 67.00 27.81
C ALA A 651 -32.76 65.66 27.20
N LEU A 652 -31.64 65.10 27.66
CA LEU A 652 -31.14 63.80 27.20
C LEU A 652 -32.05 62.64 27.63
N ALA A 653 -32.54 62.65 28.86
CA ALA A 653 -33.48 61.65 29.36
C ALA A 653 -34.82 61.68 28.59
N GLN A 654 -35.32 62.88 28.26
CA GLN A 654 -36.51 63.03 27.41
C GLN A 654 -36.29 62.57 25.96
N ALA A 655 -35.06 62.67 25.47
CA ALA A 655 -34.65 62.09 24.19
C ALA A 655 -34.46 60.56 24.24
N GLY A 656 -34.71 59.93 25.38
CA GLY A 656 -34.71 58.48 25.55
C GLY A 656 -33.38 57.88 26.01
N ASP A 657 -32.40 58.68 26.46
CA ASP A 657 -31.13 58.17 26.98
C ASP A 657 -31.27 57.63 28.43
N PRO A 658 -31.14 56.31 28.66
CA PRO A 658 -31.39 55.75 29.98
C PRO A 658 -30.28 56.06 30.99
N VAL A 659 -29.05 56.29 30.53
CA VAL A 659 -27.93 56.69 31.40
C VAL A 659 -28.13 58.09 31.96
N SER A 660 -28.60 59.02 31.15
CA SER A 660 -29.01 60.35 31.61
C SER A 660 -30.15 60.27 32.63
N ALA A 661 -31.14 59.40 32.41
CA ALA A 661 -32.25 59.20 33.35
C ALA A 661 -31.76 58.68 34.71
N LYS A 662 -30.88 57.66 34.73
CA LYS A 662 -30.25 57.18 35.98
C LYS A 662 -29.34 58.21 36.62
N THR A 663 -28.66 59.03 35.83
CA THR A 663 -27.84 60.13 36.36
C THR A 663 -28.70 61.22 37.01
N LEU A 664 -29.89 61.52 36.48
CA LEU A 664 -30.85 62.43 37.13
C LEU A 664 -31.36 61.92 38.47
N GLU A 665 -31.68 60.63 38.57
CA GLU A 665 -32.08 60.01 39.85
C GLU A 665 -30.99 60.20 40.91
N ARG A 666 -29.73 59.99 40.51
CA ARG A 666 -28.57 60.19 41.39
C ARG A 666 -28.32 61.66 41.72
N LEU A 667 -28.46 62.55 40.74
CA LEU A 667 -28.34 64.00 40.96
C LEU A 667 -29.38 64.50 41.97
N ALA A 668 -30.62 63.99 41.90
CA ALA A 668 -31.65 64.32 42.88
C ALA A 668 -31.30 63.86 44.31
N ALA A 669 -30.64 62.70 44.44
CA ALA A 669 -30.13 62.22 45.73
C ALA A 669 -28.98 63.11 46.25
N LEU A 670 -28.05 63.53 45.37
CA LEU A 670 -26.97 64.46 45.72
C LEU A 670 -27.46 65.86 46.07
N GLU A 671 -28.55 66.33 45.46
CA GLU A 671 -29.18 67.61 45.84
C GLU A 671 -29.89 67.53 47.20
N ALA A 672 -30.45 66.37 47.53
CA ALA A 672 -31.09 66.13 48.83
C ALA A 672 -30.09 66.00 49.99
N ASP A 673 -28.89 65.48 49.71
CA ASP A 673 -27.77 65.35 50.65
C ASP A 673 -26.45 65.82 50.00
N PRO A 674 -26.17 67.15 49.99
CA PRO A 674 -25.03 67.70 49.28
C PRO A 674 -23.69 67.17 49.79
N PRO A 675 -22.80 66.74 48.88
CA PRO A 675 -21.51 66.18 49.27
C PRO A 675 -20.61 67.24 49.96
N GLY A 676 -19.89 66.82 51.00
CA GLY A 676 -18.93 67.68 51.71
C GLY A 676 -17.70 68.09 50.88
N PRO A 677 -16.84 68.98 51.40
CA PRO A 677 -15.66 69.49 50.68
C PRO A 677 -14.64 68.41 50.29
N ASP A 678 -14.66 67.25 50.96
CA ASP A 678 -13.77 66.11 50.70
C ASP A 678 -14.40 65.05 49.78
N TRP A 679 -15.45 65.40 49.02
CA TRP A 679 -16.08 64.46 48.09
C TRP A 679 -15.14 64.08 46.96
N ASP A 680 -14.82 62.80 46.88
CA ASP A 680 -13.89 62.22 45.93
C ASP A 680 -14.48 62.06 44.52
N ARG A 681 -15.78 62.34 44.33
CA ARG A 681 -16.49 62.26 43.04
C ARG A 681 -16.50 60.84 42.46
N VAL A 682 -16.59 59.86 43.36
CA VAL A 682 -16.54 58.44 43.02
C VAL A 682 -17.77 57.73 43.57
N ILE A 683 -18.38 56.89 42.73
CA ILE A 683 -19.55 56.10 43.11
C ILE A 683 -19.10 54.73 43.62
N THR A 684 -19.62 54.32 44.77
CA THR A 684 -19.38 52.95 45.25
C THR A 684 -20.38 51.98 44.60
N LEU A 685 -19.87 50.92 43.97
CA LEU A 685 -20.69 49.79 43.52
C LEU A 685 -20.98 48.88 44.72
N HIS A 686 -22.23 48.88 45.17
CA HIS A 686 -22.65 48.18 46.38
C HIS A 686 -23.11 46.73 46.16
N SER A 687 -23.25 46.25 44.91
CA SER A 687 -23.68 44.88 44.62
C SER A 687 -22.62 44.05 43.90
N LYS A 688 -22.72 42.73 44.10
CA LYS A 688 -22.15 41.71 43.22
C LYS A 688 -22.95 41.67 41.93
#